data_AF-A0A954RGT8-F1
#
_entry.id   AF-A0A954RGT8-F1
#
_cell.length_a   1.000
_cell.length_b   1.000
_cell.length_c   1.000
_cell.angle_alpha   90.00
_cell.angle_beta   90.00
_cell.angle_gamma   90.00
#
_symmetry.space_group_name_H-M   'P 1'
#
loop_
_entity.id
_entity.type
_entity.pdbx_description
1 polymer ?
#
loop_
_entity_poly.entity_id
_entity_poly.type
_entity_poly.pdbx_seq_one_letter_code
_entity_poly.pdbx_strand_id
1 'polypeptide(L)'
;MNHSSLTDLPTTENTPANQPMPTERRRRARRHSHARSLFAHGEPLIWLTAGALVTSIAMIVGLLLLITMLGMSTFYPRPLLELTLRDGRVLLGELSKREHFDLTANTLLSEPAIVQEHLADVLLDATNNGHDLQAFIESGIERREAEAKDVSAQLQTLQPQDSGPTIDKHSDAFQRADVIRQEAHDESFERKQRNIEAKRRRLANLQGEVEMSQAAVSYLRGQTSLDRDTLLSADESIKAFLFGSLIAVAKEQSPKSVQFGRRLLRTGNFELTNEHFNWVADYQVAPSGEALPEQGTLIERQSWGRFYGRPAAAIEEQPREPSEAEVNARQLVEFWQSAPATDDGQDATSLRDQVTSVLEQHLAAARLSTTREFLKRFTDQTTSSTSATVQHLAVLETGDTKPLRELTDEEPLSGVRIVIEEDQPAWQSFAQLHPGILKQQRRSQHLEKHELGRQYARQEQARLCVRQAELDCDQELLKYSAAELRVENEQSEARRQLAQLDRLAAFATSSFPDQTNVVTALQSAFKRQRAVIEQQLGQLQTELTEMQAARQQLPAVAQAALQEQLDVEHDAQAKSLEITSEIAAIRAEIARHQLLMETADHQQKALAMGDIVRAFQPNRLSNSATIGVYLSRWWEFLSADPREANSEGGVLPAIWGTVAMTLIMSLAVVPFGVMAALYLREYAKPGPFVSLIRIAINNLAGVPSIVFGVFGLGFFCYIVGAYIDGGPRNAGVAPLPSARWYAVLFGLAIVTCVAFICTLVGFSGRRSTRAYWRRAVGVLAGVIWFVATALLFYAAFKTPHFDGFYTANLPNPYWGKGGVVWAALTLALMTLPVVIVATEDALAAVPNSMREGSYGCGASKWQTIRRIVLPHAMPGIMTGMILAMARGAGEVAPLMLVGAVKLAPELPIDTAFPFLHGNRSFMHLGFHIFDVGFQSQNSEAAKPMVYTTTLLLIALITSLNLMAVWLRAHLRKRFAAGEF
;
A
#
# COMPACT_ATOMS: atom_id res chain seq x y z
N MET A 1 27.22 69.44 26.15
CA MET A 1 27.82 70.74 26.54
C MET A 1 27.77 71.67 25.34
N ASN A 2 27.44 72.95 25.55
CA ASN A 2 27.81 74.19 24.83
C ASN A 2 28.06 74.14 23.30
N HIS A 3 27.32 74.90 22.47
CA HIS A 3 27.57 76.32 22.10
C HIS A 3 28.89 76.54 21.32
N SER A 4 28.99 77.39 20.28
CA SER A 4 28.05 78.40 19.71
C SER A 4 28.36 78.74 18.23
N SER A 5 27.64 79.72 17.66
CA SER A 5 27.58 80.14 16.24
C SER A 5 28.59 81.25 15.83
N LEU A 6 28.32 81.95 14.69
CA LEU A 6 28.95 83.16 14.09
C LEU A 6 29.98 82.86 12.94
N THR A 7 30.13 83.59 11.81
CA THR A 7 29.38 84.74 11.19
C THR A 7 29.74 84.99 9.70
N ASP A 8 28.78 85.55 8.94
CA ASP A 8 28.87 86.60 7.89
C ASP A 8 29.47 86.40 6.46
N LEU A 9 29.26 87.46 5.65
CA LEU A 9 29.17 87.61 4.17
C LEU A 9 30.25 88.65 3.65
N PRO A 10 30.30 89.26 2.42
CA PRO A 10 29.25 89.40 1.38
C PRO A 10 29.60 89.54 -0.16
N THR A 11 28.53 89.47 -0.98
CA THR A 11 28.18 90.19 -2.25
C THR A 11 29.16 90.52 -3.41
N THR A 12 28.75 90.14 -4.64
CA THR A 12 28.50 90.94 -5.89
C THR A 12 27.89 89.97 -6.93
N GLU A 13 26.75 90.10 -7.63
CA GLU A 13 26.04 91.21 -8.31
C GLU A 13 26.58 91.59 -9.71
N ASN A 14 25.88 91.18 -10.79
CA ASN A 14 25.57 91.96 -12.03
C ASN A 14 24.90 91.16 -13.18
N THR A 15 24.25 91.87 -14.11
CA THR A 15 23.61 91.46 -15.41
C THR A 15 23.48 92.75 -16.27
N PRO A 16 22.99 92.84 -17.54
CA PRO A 16 22.58 91.86 -18.57
C PRO A 16 23.05 92.20 -20.04
N ALA A 17 22.37 91.61 -21.05
CA ALA A 17 22.34 91.97 -22.50
C ALA A 17 23.61 91.68 -23.36
N ASN A 18 23.59 91.51 -24.70
CA ASN A 18 22.61 91.92 -25.75
C ASN A 18 22.60 90.96 -26.98
N GLN A 19 21.70 91.16 -27.97
CA GLN A 19 21.52 90.30 -29.19
C GLN A 19 22.17 90.86 -30.48
N PRO A 20 22.15 90.12 -31.63
CA PRO A 20 21.09 90.39 -32.65
C PRO A 20 20.59 89.21 -33.56
N MET A 21 19.27 89.14 -33.79
CA MET A 21 18.51 89.09 -35.09
C MET A 21 18.93 88.18 -36.30
N PRO A 22 18.02 87.84 -37.27
CA PRO A 22 16.57 87.56 -37.20
C PRO A 22 16.05 86.43 -38.17
N THR A 23 14.73 86.15 -38.16
CA THR A 23 13.90 85.38 -39.15
C THR A 23 14.21 83.87 -39.31
N GLU A 24 13.27 82.93 -39.51
CA GLU A 24 11.78 82.91 -39.49
C GLU A 24 11.33 81.45 -39.10
N ARG A 25 10.12 80.87 -39.21
CA ARG A 25 8.80 81.21 -39.80
C ARG A 25 7.66 80.61 -38.96
N ARG A 26 6.47 81.24 -38.93
CA ARG A 26 5.30 80.71 -38.19
C ARG A 26 4.82 79.34 -38.71
N ARG A 27 4.72 78.33 -37.83
CA ARG A 27 3.81 77.18 -37.99
C ARG A 27 3.07 76.88 -36.67
N ARG A 28 1.80 76.46 -36.77
CA ARG A 28 0.94 76.11 -35.63
C ARG A 28 1.42 74.81 -34.97
N ALA A 29 1.96 74.87 -33.76
CA ALA A 29 2.14 73.68 -32.93
C ALA A 29 0.77 73.21 -32.39
N ARG A 30 0.37 71.98 -32.70
CA ARG A 30 -0.78 71.33 -32.04
C ARG A 30 -0.43 71.09 -30.57
N ARG A 31 -1.35 71.42 -29.64
CA ARG A 31 -1.35 70.84 -28.30
C ARG A 31 -1.61 69.33 -28.44
N HIS A 32 -0.56 68.51 -28.37
CA HIS A 32 -0.71 67.13 -27.92
C HIS A 32 -0.58 67.11 -26.41
N SER A 33 -1.66 66.72 -25.74
CA SER A 33 -1.68 66.46 -24.29
C SER A 33 -0.77 65.28 -23.93
N HIS A 34 -0.38 65.20 -22.65
CA HIS A 34 0.53 64.16 -22.18
C HIS A 34 -0.10 62.75 -22.24
N ALA A 35 0.24 62.01 -23.30
CA ALA A 35 0.27 60.56 -23.28
C ALA A 35 1.71 60.10 -23.03
N ARG A 36 2.24 60.34 -21.81
CA ARG A 36 3.46 59.64 -21.37
C ARG A 36 3.08 58.17 -21.19
N SER A 37 3.81 57.26 -21.83
CA SER A 37 3.41 55.85 -21.89
C SER A 37 3.50 55.16 -20.53
N LEU A 38 2.52 54.32 -20.22
CA LEU A 38 2.50 53.45 -19.02
C LEU A 38 3.77 52.58 -18.94
N PHE A 39 4.27 52.14 -20.10
CA PHE A 39 5.53 51.40 -20.22
C PHE A 39 6.77 52.17 -19.71
N ALA A 40 6.78 53.50 -19.72
CA ALA A 40 7.93 54.29 -19.26
C ALA A 40 8.16 54.23 -17.74
N HIS A 41 7.16 53.79 -16.96
CA HIS A 41 7.23 53.66 -15.50
C HIS A 41 7.29 52.19 -15.03
N GLY A 42 7.28 51.22 -15.94
CA GLY A 42 7.30 49.79 -15.61
C GLY A 42 6.02 49.22 -14.98
N GLU A 43 5.01 50.06 -14.71
CA GLU A 43 3.75 49.68 -14.05
C GLU A 43 3.08 48.41 -14.63
N PRO A 44 3.02 48.18 -15.97
CA PRO A 44 2.45 46.94 -16.50
C PRO A 44 3.17 45.66 -16.05
N LEU A 45 4.48 45.71 -15.82
CA LEU A 45 5.23 44.56 -15.30
C LEU A 45 5.01 44.35 -13.79
N ILE A 46 4.73 45.42 -13.04
CA ILE A 46 4.33 45.33 -11.63
C ILE A 46 2.97 44.64 -11.53
N TRP A 47 2.00 45.03 -12.35
CA TRP A 47 0.69 44.36 -12.42
C TRP A 47 0.79 42.91 -12.89
N LEU A 48 1.66 42.60 -13.87
CA LEU A 48 1.87 41.22 -14.34
C LEU A 48 2.51 40.34 -13.26
N THR A 49 3.53 40.82 -12.56
CA THR A 49 4.18 40.06 -11.47
C THR A 49 3.29 39.90 -10.24
N ALA A 50 2.50 40.93 -9.90
CA ALA A 50 1.47 40.83 -8.86
C ALA A 50 0.36 39.84 -9.25
N GLY A 51 -0.13 39.88 -10.50
CA GLY A 51 -1.12 38.94 -11.02
C GLY A 51 -0.63 37.49 -11.02
N ALA A 52 0.64 37.26 -11.38
CA ALA A 52 1.29 35.95 -11.28
C ALA A 52 1.33 35.45 -9.83
N LEU A 53 1.76 36.29 -8.88
CA LEU A 53 1.78 35.94 -7.45
C LEU A 53 0.38 35.61 -6.92
N VAL A 54 -0.64 36.42 -7.24
CA VAL A 54 -2.04 36.16 -6.86
C VAL A 54 -2.53 34.84 -7.44
N THR A 55 -2.19 34.54 -8.70
CA THR A 55 -2.56 33.28 -9.36
C THR A 55 -1.91 32.09 -8.67
N SER A 56 -0.60 32.15 -8.36
CA SER A 56 0.10 31.09 -7.64
C SER A 56 -0.48 30.86 -6.23
N ILE A 57 -0.79 31.94 -5.49
CA ILE A 57 -1.42 31.82 -4.17
C ILE A 57 -2.82 31.21 -4.29
N ALA A 58 -3.63 31.63 -5.27
CA ALA A 58 -4.96 31.08 -5.51
C ALA A 58 -4.91 29.58 -5.86
N MET A 59 -3.94 29.15 -6.68
CA MET A 59 -3.72 27.73 -6.98
C MET A 59 -3.33 26.92 -5.74
N ILE A 60 -2.41 27.42 -4.92
CA ILE A 60 -1.95 26.74 -3.69
C ILE A 60 -3.09 26.66 -2.67
N VAL A 61 -3.79 27.77 -2.40
CA VAL A 61 -4.92 27.81 -1.47
C VAL A 61 -6.08 26.94 -1.96
N GLY A 62 -6.39 26.97 -3.27
CA GLY A 62 -7.42 26.11 -3.87
C GLY A 62 -7.09 24.61 -3.73
N LEU A 63 -5.85 24.22 -3.99
CA LEU A 63 -5.39 22.83 -3.83
C LEU A 63 -5.41 22.38 -2.35
N LEU A 64 -4.93 23.22 -1.43
CA LEU A 64 -4.95 22.93 0.00
C LEU A 64 -6.39 22.85 0.54
N LEU A 65 -7.28 23.73 0.10
CA LEU A 65 -8.70 23.72 0.47
C LEU A 65 -9.40 22.46 -0.08
N LEU A 66 -9.13 22.08 -1.34
CA LEU A 66 -9.65 20.86 -1.95
C LEU A 66 -9.23 19.60 -1.18
N ILE A 67 -7.93 19.47 -0.88
CA ILE A 67 -7.38 18.35 -0.09
C ILE A 67 -7.96 18.34 1.33
N THR A 68 -8.11 19.52 1.96
CA THR A 68 -8.67 19.64 3.31
C THR A 68 -10.14 19.25 3.35
N MET A 69 -10.97 19.75 2.42
CA MET A 69 -12.40 19.41 2.36
C MET A 69 -12.61 17.92 2.10
N LEU A 70 -11.91 17.35 1.11
CA LEU A 70 -12.03 15.92 0.79
C LEU A 70 -11.52 15.05 1.93
N GLY A 71 -10.30 15.29 2.42
CA GLY A 71 -9.69 14.50 3.50
C GLY A 71 -10.44 14.58 4.84
N MET A 72 -11.00 15.75 5.20
CA MET A 72 -11.88 15.87 6.37
C MET A 72 -13.23 15.16 6.17
N SER A 73 -13.76 15.12 4.94
CA SER A 73 -15.05 14.44 4.68
C SER A 73 -14.98 12.91 4.75
N THR A 74 -13.80 12.31 4.53
CA THR A 74 -13.62 10.85 4.38
C THR A 74 -14.18 10.01 5.52
N PHE A 75 -14.05 10.47 6.78
CA PHE A 75 -14.50 9.72 7.95
C PHE A 75 -15.86 10.17 8.51
N TYR A 76 -16.52 11.15 7.88
CA TYR A 76 -17.81 11.62 8.33
C TYR A 76 -18.88 10.55 8.06
N PRO A 77 -19.64 10.08 9.07
CA PRO A 77 -20.70 9.08 8.86
C PRO A 77 -21.73 9.56 7.83
N ARG A 78 -21.92 8.80 6.75
CA ARG A 78 -22.98 9.07 5.78
C ARG A 78 -24.25 8.31 6.18
N PRO A 79 -25.45 8.84 5.92
CA PRO A 79 -26.68 8.09 6.08
C PRO A 79 -26.70 6.90 5.11
N LEU A 80 -27.36 5.81 5.51
CA LEU A 80 -27.59 4.67 4.62
C LEU A 80 -28.90 4.90 3.86
N LEU A 81 -28.80 4.77 2.54
CA LEU A 81 -29.90 4.91 1.62
C LEU A 81 -30.39 3.53 1.20
N GLU A 82 -31.70 3.32 1.24
CA GLU A 82 -32.38 2.15 0.72
C GLU A 82 -33.13 2.55 -0.55
N LEU A 83 -32.84 1.87 -1.66
CA LEU A 83 -33.48 2.11 -2.96
C LEU A 83 -34.21 0.85 -3.45
N THR A 84 -35.54 0.91 -3.50
CA THR A 84 -36.39 -0.04 -4.22
C THR A 84 -36.39 0.33 -5.71
N LEU A 85 -35.94 -0.61 -6.54
CA LEU A 85 -35.94 -0.49 -7.99
C LEU A 85 -37.30 -0.93 -8.58
N ARG A 86 -37.59 -0.49 -9.81
CA ARG A 86 -38.81 -0.83 -10.55
C ARG A 86 -38.94 -2.32 -10.90
N ASP A 87 -37.83 -3.06 -10.86
CA ASP A 87 -37.80 -4.51 -11.05
C ASP A 87 -38.01 -5.30 -9.73
N GLY A 88 -38.19 -4.60 -8.60
CA GLY A 88 -38.43 -5.19 -7.28
C GLY A 88 -37.17 -5.44 -6.44
N ARG A 89 -35.95 -5.26 -6.98
CA ARG A 89 -34.71 -5.37 -6.18
C ARG A 89 -34.60 -4.23 -5.17
N VAL A 90 -33.96 -4.49 -4.03
CA VAL A 90 -33.78 -3.47 -2.97
C VAL A 90 -32.30 -3.32 -2.62
N LEU A 91 -31.75 -2.12 -2.80
CA LEU A 91 -30.33 -1.85 -2.58
C LEU A 91 -30.13 -0.92 -1.37
N LEU A 92 -29.45 -1.42 -0.33
CA LEU A 92 -29.02 -0.64 0.84
C LEU A 92 -27.53 -0.30 0.74
N GLY A 93 -27.15 0.96 0.97
CA GLY A 93 -25.74 1.35 1.04
C GLY A 93 -25.48 2.84 1.28
N GLU A 94 -24.19 3.22 1.35
CA GLU A 94 -23.80 4.63 1.36
C GLU A 94 -23.85 5.22 -0.05
N LEU A 95 -24.42 6.43 -0.21
CA LEU A 95 -24.23 7.19 -1.45
C LEU A 95 -22.76 7.64 -1.58
N SER A 96 -22.05 7.11 -2.57
CA SER A 96 -20.65 7.44 -2.85
C SER A 96 -20.53 8.66 -3.77
N LYS A 97 -21.17 8.61 -4.94
CA LYS A 97 -21.06 9.59 -6.04
C LYS A 97 -22.43 9.79 -6.72
N ARG A 98 -22.66 10.97 -7.31
CA ARG A 98 -23.71 11.21 -8.32
C ARG A 98 -23.05 11.77 -9.60
N GLU A 99 -23.58 11.40 -10.76
CA GLU A 99 -23.20 11.98 -12.06
C GLU A 99 -24.39 11.92 -13.02
N HIS A 100 -24.28 12.55 -14.19
CA HIS A 100 -25.27 12.47 -15.26
C HIS A 100 -24.68 11.75 -16.47
N PHE A 101 -25.51 11.04 -17.22
CA PHE A 101 -25.13 10.39 -18.47
C PHE A 101 -26.26 10.52 -19.49
N ASP A 102 -25.89 10.43 -20.77
CA ASP A 102 -26.84 10.42 -21.87
C ASP A 102 -27.30 8.97 -22.12
N LEU A 103 -28.61 8.76 -22.20
CA LEU A 103 -29.19 7.45 -22.53
C LEU A 103 -28.79 7.02 -23.95
N THR A 104 -28.49 5.72 -24.11
CA THR A 104 -28.22 5.11 -25.41
C THR A 104 -29.14 3.92 -25.62
N ALA A 105 -29.39 3.55 -26.89
CA ALA A 105 -30.20 2.37 -27.21
C ALA A 105 -29.64 1.09 -26.54
N ASN A 106 -28.33 0.88 -26.60
CA ASN A 106 -27.66 -0.26 -25.95
C ASN A 106 -27.85 -0.26 -24.42
N THR A 107 -27.90 0.91 -23.79
CA THR A 107 -28.19 1.01 -22.35
C THR A 107 -29.64 0.65 -22.08
N LEU A 108 -30.60 1.25 -22.80
CA LEU A 108 -32.04 0.98 -22.65
C LEU A 108 -32.34 -0.52 -22.83
N LEU A 109 -31.81 -1.14 -23.88
CA LEU A 109 -32.02 -2.58 -24.17
C LEU A 109 -31.38 -3.52 -23.13
N SER A 110 -30.40 -3.03 -22.36
CA SER A 110 -29.80 -3.80 -21.25
C SER A 110 -30.58 -3.69 -19.93
N GLU A 111 -31.60 -2.83 -19.87
CA GLU A 111 -32.47 -2.69 -18.69
C GLU A 111 -33.54 -3.81 -18.63
N PRO A 112 -34.08 -4.13 -17.43
CA PRO A 112 -35.25 -5.00 -17.29
C PRO A 112 -36.48 -4.47 -18.05
N ALA A 113 -37.36 -5.36 -18.52
CA ALA A 113 -38.53 -4.99 -19.34
C ALA A 113 -39.41 -3.87 -18.73
N ILE A 114 -39.67 -3.90 -17.42
CA ILE A 114 -40.45 -2.87 -16.70
C ILE A 114 -39.78 -1.48 -16.78
N VAL A 115 -38.45 -1.43 -16.88
CA VAL A 115 -37.68 -0.19 -17.06
C VAL A 115 -37.65 0.22 -18.54
N GLN A 116 -37.60 -0.73 -19.48
CA GLN A 116 -37.75 -0.44 -20.92
C GLN A 116 -39.14 0.15 -21.24
N GLU A 117 -40.21 -0.39 -20.66
CA GLU A 117 -41.57 0.16 -20.71
C GLU A 117 -41.58 1.62 -20.26
N HIS A 118 -41.04 1.92 -19.07
CA HIS A 118 -41.02 3.29 -18.56
C HIS A 118 -40.16 4.24 -19.40
N LEU A 119 -39.01 3.79 -19.91
CA LEU A 119 -38.16 4.61 -20.78
C LEU A 119 -38.81 4.86 -22.14
N ALA A 120 -39.58 3.89 -22.68
CA ALA A 120 -40.36 4.08 -23.90
C ALA A 120 -41.43 5.16 -23.71
N ASP A 121 -42.18 5.14 -22.60
CA ASP A 121 -43.17 6.19 -22.27
C ASP A 121 -42.50 7.58 -22.17
N VAL A 122 -41.40 7.69 -21.42
CA VAL A 122 -40.66 8.96 -21.23
C VAL A 122 -40.11 9.52 -22.55
N LEU A 123 -39.66 8.65 -23.46
CA LEU A 123 -39.16 9.07 -24.77
C LEU A 123 -40.28 9.39 -25.76
N LEU A 124 -41.45 8.74 -25.67
CA LEU A 124 -42.63 9.09 -26.46
C LEU A 124 -43.18 10.47 -26.05
N ASP A 125 -43.38 10.71 -24.75
CA ASP A 125 -43.77 12.02 -24.21
C ASP A 125 -42.80 13.12 -24.70
N ALA A 126 -41.49 12.85 -24.62
CA ALA A 126 -40.45 13.80 -25.02
C ALA A 126 -40.31 14.04 -26.53
N THR A 127 -40.98 13.24 -27.37
CA THR A 127 -40.98 13.32 -28.84
C THR A 127 -42.38 13.60 -29.40
N ASN A 128 -43.27 14.22 -28.60
CA ASN A 128 -44.64 14.55 -28.99
C ASN A 128 -45.43 13.30 -29.43
N ASN A 129 -45.44 12.29 -28.56
CA ASN A 129 -45.96 10.93 -28.81
C ASN A 129 -45.33 10.26 -30.04
N GLY A 130 -44.06 10.58 -30.30
CA GLY A 130 -43.31 10.08 -31.45
C GLY A 130 -43.86 10.52 -32.82
N HIS A 131 -44.76 11.52 -32.91
CA HIS A 131 -45.27 12.00 -34.20
C HIS A 131 -44.14 12.44 -35.15
N ASP A 132 -43.05 12.99 -34.60
CA ASP A 132 -41.90 13.43 -35.38
C ASP A 132 -40.90 12.29 -35.70
N LEU A 133 -41.06 11.09 -35.11
CA LEU A 133 -40.14 9.96 -35.31
C LEU A 133 -40.12 9.49 -36.77
N GLN A 134 -41.29 9.28 -37.38
CA GLN A 134 -41.35 8.81 -38.77
C GLN A 134 -40.76 9.85 -39.72
N ALA A 135 -41.11 11.13 -39.54
CA ALA A 135 -40.57 12.23 -40.35
C ALA A 135 -39.04 12.39 -40.18
N PHE A 136 -38.52 12.20 -38.97
CA PHE A 136 -37.08 12.17 -38.71
C PHE A 136 -36.40 11.02 -39.45
N ILE A 137 -36.90 9.79 -39.34
CA ILE A 137 -36.32 8.62 -40.03
C ILE A 137 -36.40 8.78 -41.55
N GLU A 138 -37.53 9.23 -42.10
CA GLU A 138 -37.70 9.45 -43.55
C GLU A 138 -36.75 10.54 -44.07
N SER A 139 -36.62 11.67 -43.38
CA SER A 139 -35.61 12.70 -43.73
C SER A 139 -34.16 12.23 -43.51
N GLY A 140 -33.95 11.20 -42.70
CA GLY A 140 -32.68 10.51 -42.50
C GLY A 140 -32.35 9.57 -43.65
N ILE A 141 -33.34 8.87 -44.23
CA ILE A 141 -33.21 8.06 -45.43
C ILE A 141 -32.77 8.93 -46.60
N GLU A 142 -33.47 10.04 -46.87
CA GLU A 142 -33.12 10.95 -47.97
C GLU A 142 -31.68 11.47 -47.87
N ARG A 143 -31.25 11.87 -46.66
CA ARG A 143 -29.89 12.35 -46.38
C ARG A 143 -28.83 11.26 -46.56
N ARG A 144 -29.08 10.04 -46.05
CA ARG A 144 -28.16 8.90 -46.22
C ARG A 144 -28.08 8.41 -47.65
N GLU A 145 -29.19 8.39 -48.38
CA GLU A 145 -29.21 8.07 -49.80
C GLU A 145 -28.43 9.10 -50.62
N ALA A 146 -28.52 10.38 -50.30
CA ALA A 146 -27.72 11.42 -50.92
C ALA A 146 -26.22 11.24 -50.62
N GLU A 147 -25.84 10.95 -49.37
CA GLU A 147 -24.44 10.63 -49.02
C GLU A 147 -23.96 9.36 -49.75
N ALA A 148 -24.78 8.31 -49.83
CA ALA A 148 -24.44 7.08 -50.55
C ALA A 148 -24.27 7.33 -52.06
N LYS A 149 -25.10 8.19 -52.66
CA LYS A 149 -24.97 8.62 -54.07
C LYS A 149 -23.69 9.42 -54.31
N ASP A 150 -23.29 10.30 -53.39
CA ASP A 150 -22.00 11.02 -53.47
C ASP A 150 -20.80 10.08 -53.23
N VAL A 151 -20.79 9.27 -52.17
CA VAL A 151 -19.69 8.32 -51.88
C VAL A 151 -19.52 7.29 -53.00
N SER A 152 -20.62 6.82 -53.62
CA SER A 152 -20.55 5.91 -54.78
C SER A 152 -20.07 6.63 -56.06
N ALA A 153 -20.49 7.87 -56.32
CA ALA A 153 -19.92 8.67 -57.41
C ALA A 153 -18.43 8.94 -57.21
N GLN A 154 -18.00 9.29 -55.99
CA GLN A 154 -16.59 9.43 -55.64
C GLN A 154 -15.81 8.12 -55.83
N LEU A 155 -16.41 6.97 -55.49
CA LEU A 155 -15.82 5.66 -55.78
C LEU A 155 -15.69 5.39 -57.28
N GLN A 156 -16.68 5.77 -58.10
CA GLN A 156 -16.58 5.69 -59.57
C GLN A 156 -15.45 6.59 -60.12
N THR A 157 -15.26 7.81 -59.59
CA THR A 157 -14.11 8.66 -59.97
C THR A 157 -12.74 8.16 -59.49
N LEU A 158 -12.71 7.23 -58.53
CA LEU A 158 -11.49 6.62 -57.99
C LEU A 158 -11.18 5.24 -58.58
N GLN A 159 -12.13 4.62 -59.30
CA GLN A 159 -11.85 3.47 -60.15
C GLN A 159 -10.91 3.90 -61.28
N PRO A 160 -9.92 3.08 -61.66
CA PRO A 160 -9.14 3.33 -62.87
C PRO A 160 -10.08 3.25 -64.08
N GLN A 161 -10.02 4.24 -64.97
CA GLN A 161 -10.57 4.06 -66.31
C GLN A 161 -9.73 3.00 -67.04
N ASP A 162 -10.37 2.09 -67.78
CA ASP A 162 -9.71 1.10 -68.65
C ASP A 162 -9.09 1.73 -69.92
N SER A 163 -8.47 2.90 -69.76
CA SER A 163 -7.60 3.55 -70.74
C SER A 163 -6.13 3.20 -70.48
N GLY A 164 -5.85 1.91 -70.23
CA GLY A 164 -4.49 1.39 -70.35
C GLY A 164 -4.01 1.51 -71.80
N PRO A 165 -2.73 1.80 -72.06
CA PRO A 165 -2.23 1.86 -73.43
C PRO A 165 -2.38 0.49 -74.10
N THR A 166 -2.69 0.50 -75.40
CA THR A 166 -2.88 -0.71 -76.21
C THR A 166 -1.53 -1.40 -76.47
N ILE A 167 -0.98 -2.06 -75.44
CA ILE A 167 0.28 -2.80 -75.54
C ILE A 167 0.06 -4.02 -76.45
N ASP A 168 0.86 -4.07 -77.52
CA ASP A 168 0.80 -5.12 -78.53
C ASP A 168 1.09 -6.52 -77.93
N LYS A 169 0.61 -7.59 -78.57
CA LYS A 169 0.66 -8.97 -78.05
C LYS A 169 2.06 -9.62 -78.09
N HIS A 170 3.11 -8.84 -78.33
CA HIS A 170 4.48 -9.31 -78.53
C HIS A 170 5.53 -8.50 -77.74
N SER A 171 5.36 -8.36 -76.41
CA SER A 171 6.43 -7.95 -75.49
C SER A 171 6.33 -8.66 -74.13
N ASP A 172 7.47 -8.80 -73.45
CA ASP A 172 7.67 -9.79 -72.37
C ASP A 172 6.73 -9.69 -71.15
N ALA A 173 6.35 -10.86 -70.64
CA ALA A 173 5.65 -11.01 -69.35
C ALA A 173 6.47 -10.47 -68.15
N PHE A 174 7.80 -10.40 -68.27
CA PHE A 174 8.68 -9.80 -67.26
C PHE A 174 8.38 -8.31 -67.02
N GLN A 175 8.09 -7.53 -68.07
CA GLN A 175 7.80 -6.10 -67.91
C GLN A 175 6.52 -5.85 -67.11
N ARG A 176 5.52 -6.73 -67.22
CA ARG A 176 4.30 -6.65 -66.38
C ARG A 176 4.60 -6.92 -64.90
N ALA A 177 5.50 -7.86 -64.61
CA ALA A 177 5.87 -8.20 -63.23
C ALA A 177 6.61 -7.05 -62.53
N ASP A 178 7.58 -6.42 -63.20
CA ASP A 178 8.38 -5.37 -62.58
C ASP A 178 7.66 -4.01 -62.48
N VAL A 179 6.72 -3.67 -63.38
CA VAL A 179 5.85 -2.50 -63.19
C VAL A 179 4.96 -2.67 -61.95
N ILE A 180 4.30 -3.82 -61.80
CA ILE A 180 3.47 -4.12 -60.61
C ILE A 180 4.32 -4.11 -59.34
N ARG A 181 5.58 -4.60 -59.40
CA ARG A 181 6.52 -4.56 -58.27
C ARG A 181 7.01 -3.15 -57.94
N GLN A 182 7.08 -2.23 -58.90
CA GLN A 182 7.40 -0.82 -58.65
C GLN A 182 6.20 -0.06 -58.05
N GLU A 183 4.99 -0.24 -58.60
CA GLU A 183 3.77 0.40 -58.06
C GLU A 183 3.46 -0.06 -56.62
N ALA A 184 3.71 -1.33 -56.29
CA ALA A 184 3.54 -1.88 -54.95
C ALA A 184 4.50 -1.30 -53.89
N HIS A 185 5.53 -0.54 -54.29
CA HIS A 185 6.49 0.10 -53.39
C HIS A 185 6.24 1.60 -53.15
N ASP A 186 5.23 2.20 -53.80
CA ASP A 186 4.88 3.61 -53.61
C ASP A 186 3.83 3.78 -52.50
N GLU A 187 4.15 4.60 -51.48
CA GLU A 187 3.20 5.01 -50.45
C GLU A 187 1.92 5.64 -51.05
N SER A 188 2.01 6.29 -52.21
CA SER A 188 0.85 6.89 -52.87
C SER A 188 -0.21 5.84 -53.25
N PHE A 189 0.23 4.65 -53.68
CA PHE A 189 -0.65 3.55 -54.07
C PHE A 189 -1.36 2.96 -52.85
N GLU A 190 -0.63 2.65 -51.78
CA GLU A 190 -1.24 2.15 -50.54
C GLU A 190 -2.22 3.15 -49.92
N ARG A 191 -1.90 4.44 -49.93
CA ARG A 191 -2.81 5.50 -49.45
C ARG A 191 -4.08 5.57 -50.30
N LYS A 192 -3.96 5.38 -51.63
CA LYS A 192 -5.11 5.33 -52.55
C LYS A 192 -5.98 4.09 -52.32
N GLN A 193 -5.38 2.91 -52.15
CA GLN A 193 -6.10 1.68 -51.83
C GLN A 193 -6.84 1.77 -50.48
N ARG A 194 -6.15 2.23 -49.42
CA ARG A 194 -6.78 2.45 -48.09
C ARG A 194 -7.95 3.43 -48.14
N ASN A 195 -7.87 4.47 -48.98
CA ASN A 195 -8.97 5.42 -49.20
C ASN A 195 -10.16 4.77 -49.96
N ILE A 196 -9.89 4.02 -51.03
CA ILE A 196 -10.93 3.26 -51.77
C ILE A 196 -11.61 2.25 -50.85
N GLU A 197 -10.86 1.51 -50.03
CA GLU A 197 -11.42 0.54 -49.10
C GLU A 197 -12.25 1.21 -47.99
N ALA A 198 -11.75 2.31 -47.40
CA ALA A 198 -12.51 3.09 -46.42
C ALA A 198 -13.83 3.62 -47.00
N LYS A 199 -13.84 4.11 -48.26
CA LYS A 199 -15.07 4.53 -48.94
C LYS A 199 -16.01 3.37 -49.25
N ARG A 200 -15.50 2.20 -49.65
CA ARG A 200 -16.32 0.98 -49.83
C ARG A 200 -16.97 0.56 -48.51
N ARG A 201 -16.23 0.57 -47.40
CA ARG A 201 -16.77 0.30 -46.05
C ARG A 201 -17.82 1.34 -45.64
N ARG A 202 -17.59 2.64 -45.86
CA ARG A 202 -18.61 3.68 -45.59
C ARG A 202 -19.86 3.52 -46.47
N LEU A 203 -19.72 3.18 -47.75
CA LEU A 203 -20.85 2.95 -48.64
C LEU A 203 -21.68 1.74 -48.18
N ALA A 204 -21.04 0.61 -47.87
CA ALA A 204 -21.73 -0.57 -47.36
C ALA A 204 -22.47 -0.29 -46.03
N ASN A 205 -21.84 0.46 -45.12
CA ASN A 205 -22.48 0.89 -43.87
C ASN A 205 -23.68 1.81 -44.14
N LEU A 206 -23.57 2.78 -45.05
CA LEU A 206 -24.67 3.66 -45.44
C LEU A 206 -25.84 2.89 -46.06
N GLN A 207 -25.55 1.88 -46.89
CA GLN A 207 -26.57 1.01 -47.47
C GLN A 207 -27.31 0.21 -46.38
N GLY A 208 -26.59 -0.41 -45.44
CA GLY A 208 -27.20 -1.08 -44.29
C GLY A 208 -27.97 -0.14 -43.35
N GLU A 209 -27.49 1.08 -43.12
CA GLU A 209 -28.22 2.12 -42.39
C GLU A 209 -29.55 2.49 -43.10
N VAL A 210 -29.55 2.58 -44.44
CA VAL A 210 -30.75 2.85 -45.25
C VAL A 210 -31.71 1.67 -45.25
N GLU A 211 -31.23 0.44 -45.44
CA GLU A 211 -32.06 -0.78 -45.39
C GLU A 211 -32.75 -0.93 -44.03
N MET A 212 -32.02 -0.73 -42.92
CA MET A 212 -32.60 -0.75 -41.57
C MET A 212 -33.61 0.40 -41.35
N SER A 213 -33.31 1.59 -41.86
CA SER A 213 -34.25 2.74 -41.79
C SER A 213 -35.54 2.46 -42.57
N GLN A 214 -35.45 1.87 -43.76
CA GLN A 214 -36.59 1.50 -44.59
C GLN A 214 -37.41 0.36 -43.95
N ALA A 215 -36.76 -0.62 -43.32
CA ALA A 215 -37.42 -1.67 -42.55
C ALA A 215 -38.17 -1.09 -41.32
N ALA A 216 -37.56 -0.15 -40.60
CA ALA A 216 -38.22 0.52 -39.48
C ALA A 216 -39.45 1.35 -39.94
N VAL A 217 -39.35 2.09 -41.04
CA VAL A 217 -40.49 2.83 -41.62
C VAL A 217 -41.59 1.87 -42.11
N SER A 218 -41.25 0.72 -42.70
CA SER A 218 -42.26 -0.25 -43.14
C SER A 218 -42.98 -0.91 -41.96
N TYR A 219 -42.28 -1.17 -40.85
CA TYR A 219 -42.87 -1.60 -39.59
C TYR A 219 -43.83 -0.54 -39.02
N LEU A 220 -43.38 0.71 -38.87
CA LEU A 220 -44.21 1.80 -38.33
C LEU A 220 -45.50 2.02 -39.15
N ARG A 221 -45.42 1.96 -40.48
CA ARG A 221 -46.60 2.09 -41.37
C ARG A 221 -47.59 0.93 -41.29
N GLY A 222 -47.23 -0.18 -40.65
CA GLY A 222 -48.13 -1.30 -40.38
C GLY A 222 -49.00 -1.11 -39.12
N GLN A 223 -48.72 -0.09 -38.32
CA GLN A 223 -49.31 0.10 -36.98
C GLN A 223 -50.36 1.22 -36.98
N THR A 224 -51.31 1.13 -36.04
CA THR A 224 -52.45 2.09 -35.95
C THR A 224 -52.17 3.30 -35.06
N SER A 225 -51.24 3.14 -34.11
CA SER A 225 -50.70 4.17 -33.22
C SER A 225 -49.22 3.89 -32.99
N LEU A 226 -48.41 4.92 -32.74
CA LEU A 226 -47.09 4.75 -32.18
C LEU A 226 -47.20 4.83 -30.66
N ASP A 227 -47.16 3.68 -30.03
CA ASP A 227 -47.25 3.52 -28.58
C ASP A 227 -46.13 2.63 -28.03
N ARG A 228 -46.08 2.54 -26.70
CA ARG A 228 -45.10 1.78 -25.94
C ARG A 228 -45.02 0.30 -26.36
N ASP A 229 -46.18 -0.33 -26.53
CA ASP A 229 -46.29 -1.74 -26.86
C ASP A 229 -45.89 -2.00 -28.33
N THR A 230 -46.16 -1.03 -29.22
CA THR A 230 -45.63 -0.99 -30.59
C THR A 230 -44.10 -0.90 -30.63
N LEU A 231 -43.46 -0.10 -29.77
CA LEU A 231 -41.99 -0.05 -29.70
C LEU A 231 -41.38 -1.36 -29.18
N LEU A 232 -42.00 -1.99 -28.19
CA LEU A 232 -41.47 -3.19 -27.53
C LEU A 232 -41.74 -4.50 -28.29
N SER A 233 -42.78 -4.54 -29.14
CA SER A 233 -43.13 -5.71 -29.97
C SER A 233 -42.39 -5.79 -31.31
N ALA A 234 -41.51 -4.83 -31.62
CA ALA A 234 -40.61 -4.89 -32.76
C ALA A 234 -39.54 -6.00 -32.58
N ASP A 235 -39.05 -6.56 -33.69
CA ASP A 235 -37.85 -7.41 -33.70
C ASP A 235 -36.65 -6.67 -33.10
N GLU A 236 -35.73 -7.37 -32.42
CA GLU A 236 -34.59 -6.74 -31.73
C GLU A 236 -33.76 -5.79 -32.61
N SER A 237 -33.57 -6.12 -33.89
CA SER A 237 -32.83 -5.26 -34.82
C SER A 237 -33.54 -3.93 -35.10
N ILE A 238 -34.87 -3.99 -35.30
CA ILE A 238 -35.73 -2.84 -35.56
C ILE A 238 -35.96 -2.05 -34.26
N LYS A 239 -36.20 -2.73 -33.14
CA LYS A 239 -36.37 -2.17 -31.80
C LYS A 239 -35.17 -1.30 -31.41
N ALA A 240 -33.95 -1.82 -31.60
CA ALA A 240 -32.73 -1.07 -31.33
C ALA A 240 -32.60 0.18 -32.20
N PHE A 241 -32.95 0.09 -33.50
CA PHE A 241 -32.96 1.23 -34.41
C PHE A 241 -34.03 2.26 -34.06
N LEU A 242 -35.24 1.82 -33.69
CA LEU A 242 -36.35 2.68 -33.28
C LEU A 242 -36.01 3.45 -31.99
N PHE A 243 -35.55 2.77 -30.93
CA PHE A 243 -35.10 3.45 -29.71
C PHE A 243 -33.92 4.37 -29.97
N GLY A 244 -32.94 3.97 -30.79
CA GLY A 244 -31.82 4.85 -31.17
C GLY A 244 -32.27 6.12 -31.91
N SER A 245 -33.27 6.00 -32.78
CA SER A 245 -33.86 7.14 -33.51
C SER A 245 -34.72 8.02 -32.60
N LEU A 246 -35.54 7.43 -31.74
CA LEU A 246 -36.38 8.12 -30.75
C LEU A 246 -35.53 8.90 -29.74
N ILE A 247 -34.42 8.31 -29.27
CA ILE A 247 -33.39 8.96 -28.45
C ILE A 247 -32.74 10.15 -29.19
N ALA A 248 -32.50 10.04 -30.51
CA ALA A 248 -31.96 11.14 -31.30
C ALA A 248 -32.94 12.31 -31.44
N VAL A 249 -34.22 12.04 -31.74
CA VAL A 249 -35.28 13.06 -31.81
C VAL A 249 -35.46 13.73 -30.44
N ALA A 250 -35.56 12.94 -29.36
CA ALA A 250 -35.68 13.44 -28.00
C ALA A 250 -34.49 14.33 -27.61
N LYS A 251 -33.27 14.01 -28.08
CA LYS A 251 -32.06 14.80 -27.81
C LYS A 251 -32.00 16.10 -28.62
N GLU A 252 -32.64 16.18 -29.78
CA GLU A 252 -32.75 17.42 -30.57
C GLU A 252 -33.88 18.33 -30.04
N GLN A 253 -35.05 17.76 -29.71
CA GLN A 253 -36.22 18.52 -29.25
C GLN A 253 -36.17 18.89 -27.76
N SER A 254 -35.77 17.93 -26.90
CA SER A 254 -35.84 18.03 -25.44
C SER A 254 -34.57 17.49 -24.77
N PRO A 255 -33.38 18.11 -24.91
CA PRO A 255 -32.09 17.53 -24.48
C PRO A 255 -32.02 16.98 -23.04
N LYS A 256 -32.90 17.44 -22.13
CA LYS A 256 -33.00 16.99 -20.74
C LYS A 256 -33.76 15.67 -20.54
N SER A 257 -34.61 15.23 -21.48
CA SER A 257 -35.34 13.95 -21.35
C SER A 257 -34.45 12.73 -21.63
N VAL A 258 -33.28 12.95 -22.24
CA VAL A 258 -32.31 11.92 -22.60
C VAL A 258 -31.10 11.90 -21.64
N GLN A 259 -30.94 12.95 -20.83
CA GLN A 259 -29.85 13.08 -19.87
C GLN A 259 -30.33 12.73 -18.45
N PHE A 260 -29.94 11.56 -17.97
CA PHE A 260 -30.39 11.03 -16.69
C PHE A 260 -29.31 11.12 -15.63
N GLY A 261 -29.73 11.34 -14.37
CA GLY A 261 -28.87 11.15 -13.22
C GLY A 261 -28.61 9.67 -12.95
N ARG A 262 -27.42 9.36 -12.42
CA ARG A 262 -27.11 8.08 -11.79
C ARG A 262 -26.30 8.24 -10.52
N ARG A 263 -26.45 7.27 -9.63
CA ARG A 263 -25.89 7.22 -8.28
C ARG A 263 -25.03 5.99 -8.12
N LEU A 264 -23.82 6.18 -7.58
CA LEU A 264 -22.96 5.10 -7.16
C LEU A 264 -23.22 4.84 -5.68
N LEU A 265 -23.79 3.69 -5.34
CA LEU A 265 -23.99 3.24 -3.97
C LEU A 265 -22.89 2.27 -3.57
N ARG A 266 -22.27 2.48 -2.41
CA ARG A 266 -21.41 1.49 -1.77
C ARG A 266 -22.31 0.52 -1.01
N THR A 267 -22.85 -0.47 -1.72
CA THR A 267 -23.74 -1.52 -1.18
C THR A 267 -23.00 -2.54 -0.30
N GLY A 268 -21.67 -2.58 -0.38
CA GLY A 268 -20.85 -3.51 0.40
C GLY A 268 -21.20 -4.97 0.12
N ASN A 269 -21.18 -5.81 1.17
CA ASN A 269 -21.66 -7.20 1.11
C ASN A 269 -20.96 -8.07 0.05
N PHE A 270 -19.70 -7.76 -0.25
CA PHE A 270 -18.92 -8.35 -1.36
C PHE A 270 -18.83 -9.89 -1.32
N GLU A 271 -18.88 -10.51 -0.15
CA GLU A 271 -18.92 -11.98 -0.03
C GLU A 271 -20.22 -12.62 -0.56
N LEU A 272 -21.29 -11.84 -0.72
CA LEU A 272 -22.60 -12.25 -1.24
C LEU A 272 -22.80 -11.77 -2.68
N THR A 273 -22.39 -10.53 -2.98
CA THR A 273 -22.62 -9.86 -4.27
C THR A 273 -21.46 -9.96 -5.25
N ASN A 274 -20.25 -10.25 -4.76
CA ASN A 274 -18.97 -10.06 -5.46
C ASN A 274 -18.74 -8.60 -5.96
N GLU A 275 -19.49 -7.63 -5.44
CA GLU A 275 -19.46 -6.23 -5.86
C GLU A 275 -19.59 -5.26 -4.68
N HIS A 276 -18.60 -4.37 -4.50
CA HIS A 276 -18.64 -3.35 -3.44
C HIS A 276 -19.50 -2.12 -3.76
N PHE A 277 -19.76 -1.87 -5.06
CA PHE A 277 -20.31 -0.62 -5.57
C PHE A 277 -21.26 -0.89 -6.74
N ASN A 278 -22.48 -0.34 -6.67
CA ASN A 278 -23.52 -0.50 -7.67
C ASN A 278 -23.92 0.87 -8.26
N TRP A 279 -24.03 0.94 -9.60
CA TRP A 279 -24.57 2.11 -10.30
C TRP A 279 -26.08 1.95 -10.48
N VAL A 280 -26.86 2.86 -9.88
CA VAL A 280 -28.31 2.94 -10.04
C VAL A 280 -28.65 4.21 -10.81
N ALA A 281 -29.31 4.09 -11.96
CA ALA A 281 -29.83 5.24 -12.70
C ALA A 281 -31.14 5.74 -12.06
N ASP A 282 -31.36 7.05 -12.03
CA ASP A 282 -32.51 7.64 -11.33
C ASP A 282 -33.87 7.25 -11.95
N TYR A 283 -33.90 6.77 -13.20
CA TYR A 283 -35.10 6.18 -13.82
C TYR A 283 -35.41 4.74 -13.35
N GLN A 284 -34.41 3.98 -12.89
CA GLN A 284 -34.59 2.61 -12.37
C GLN A 284 -35.28 2.61 -11.00
N VAL A 285 -35.19 3.72 -10.25
CA VAL A 285 -35.76 3.87 -8.90
C VAL A 285 -37.28 4.04 -9.01
N ALA A 286 -38.03 3.39 -8.11
CA ALA A 286 -39.48 3.58 -8.03
C ALA A 286 -39.82 4.99 -7.50
N PRO A 287 -40.96 5.63 -7.89
CA PRO A 287 -41.28 7.01 -7.50
C PRO A 287 -41.35 7.30 -6.00
N SER A 288 -41.58 6.27 -5.18
CA SER A 288 -41.55 6.31 -3.71
C SER A 288 -40.57 5.28 -3.11
N GLY A 289 -39.59 4.83 -3.90
CA GLY A 289 -38.66 3.76 -3.54
C GLY A 289 -37.39 4.23 -2.82
N GLU A 290 -37.33 5.47 -2.32
CA GLU A 290 -36.14 6.00 -1.65
C GLU A 290 -36.41 6.22 -0.16
N ALA A 291 -35.71 5.46 0.70
CA ALA A 291 -35.90 5.46 2.14
C ALA A 291 -34.57 5.58 2.92
N LEU A 292 -34.68 6.04 4.16
CA LEU A 292 -33.59 6.10 5.14
C LEU A 292 -33.95 5.18 6.32
N PRO A 293 -33.68 3.86 6.25
CA PRO A 293 -34.08 2.92 7.29
C PRO A 293 -33.34 3.21 8.59
N GLU A 294 -34.07 3.45 9.68
CA GLU A 294 -33.47 3.66 11.00
C GLU A 294 -32.60 2.48 11.45
N GLN A 295 -33.05 1.26 11.15
CA GLN A 295 -32.40 0.00 11.50
C GLN A 295 -31.18 -0.32 10.64
N GLY A 296 -30.91 0.50 9.61
CA GLY A 296 -29.76 0.32 8.73
C GLY A 296 -28.45 0.44 9.50
N THR A 297 -27.72 -0.66 9.61
CA THR A 297 -26.43 -0.77 10.29
C THR A 297 -25.30 -0.86 9.27
N LEU A 298 -24.25 -0.07 9.50
CA LEU A 298 -22.96 -0.17 8.84
C LEU A 298 -22.01 -0.97 9.74
N ILE A 299 -21.38 -2.00 9.19
CA ILE A 299 -20.38 -2.83 9.87
C ILE A 299 -19.04 -2.74 9.14
N GLU A 300 -17.98 -2.35 9.84
CA GLU A 300 -16.59 -2.38 9.37
C GLU A 300 -15.89 -3.61 9.98
N ARG A 301 -15.16 -4.37 9.16
CA ARG A 301 -14.65 -5.71 9.49
C ARG A 301 -13.12 -5.81 9.39
N GLN A 302 -12.57 -6.93 9.83
CA GLN A 302 -11.16 -7.28 9.60
C GLN A 302 -10.90 -7.80 8.18
N SER A 303 -11.92 -8.36 7.52
CA SER A 303 -11.88 -8.98 6.20
C SER A 303 -13.18 -8.76 5.42
N TRP A 304 -13.12 -8.93 4.09
CA TRP A 304 -14.24 -8.77 3.15
C TRP A 304 -14.90 -7.38 3.16
N GLY A 305 -14.15 -6.37 3.64
CA GLY A 305 -14.58 -4.98 3.77
C GLY A 305 -15.91 -4.78 4.54
N ARG A 306 -16.54 -3.63 4.27
CA ARG A 306 -17.80 -3.25 4.92
C ARG A 306 -18.99 -4.13 4.52
N PHE A 307 -19.83 -4.40 5.51
CA PHE A 307 -21.15 -5.01 5.38
C PHE A 307 -22.25 -3.98 5.74
N TYR A 308 -23.40 -4.05 5.07
CA TYR A 308 -24.58 -3.22 5.34
C TYR A 308 -25.84 -4.10 5.39
N GLY A 309 -26.67 -3.88 6.41
CA GLY A 309 -27.89 -4.65 6.63
C GLY A 309 -28.63 -4.18 7.89
N ARG A 310 -29.59 -4.98 8.35
CA ARG A 310 -30.30 -4.81 9.63
C ARG A 310 -29.90 -5.97 10.56
N PRO A 311 -29.73 -5.77 11.88
CA PRO A 311 -29.52 -6.89 12.79
C PRO A 311 -30.83 -7.67 12.92
N ALA A 312 -30.80 -8.97 12.64
CA ALA A 312 -31.96 -9.86 12.72
C ALA A 312 -31.97 -10.65 14.04
N ALA A 313 -30.80 -11.12 14.47
CA ALA A 313 -30.60 -11.75 15.77
C ALA A 313 -29.16 -11.61 16.27
N ALA A 314 -28.96 -11.62 17.59
CA ALA A 314 -27.66 -11.93 18.20
C ALA A 314 -27.62 -13.40 18.58
N ILE A 315 -26.52 -14.08 18.25
CA ILE A 315 -26.36 -15.53 18.42
C ILE A 315 -25.19 -15.80 19.36
N GLU A 316 -25.44 -16.65 20.36
CA GLU A 316 -24.42 -17.20 21.25
C GLU A 316 -24.45 -18.73 21.17
N GLU A 317 -23.35 -19.35 20.75
CA GLU A 317 -23.22 -20.80 20.70
C GLU A 317 -22.48 -21.30 21.95
N GLN A 318 -23.19 -22.06 22.79
CA GLN A 318 -22.61 -22.76 23.93
C GLN A 318 -22.34 -24.21 23.52
N PRO A 319 -21.10 -24.56 23.11
CA PRO A 319 -20.77 -25.91 22.70
C PRO A 319 -20.83 -26.87 23.89
N ARG A 320 -21.27 -28.10 23.65
CA ARG A 320 -21.19 -29.18 24.62
C ARG A 320 -19.75 -29.66 24.70
N GLU A 321 -19.12 -29.50 25.85
CA GLU A 321 -17.81 -30.12 26.12
C GLU A 321 -17.99 -31.65 26.21
N PRO A 322 -17.28 -32.46 25.40
CA PRO A 322 -17.38 -33.91 25.46
C PRO A 322 -16.68 -34.45 26.72
N SER A 323 -17.24 -35.49 27.32
CA SER A 323 -16.63 -36.11 28.50
C SER A 323 -15.37 -36.90 28.12
N GLU A 324 -14.44 -37.11 29.06
CA GLU A 324 -13.23 -37.90 28.81
C GLU A 324 -13.57 -39.32 28.30
N ALA A 325 -14.65 -39.91 28.81
CA ALA A 325 -15.17 -41.20 28.34
C ALA A 325 -15.65 -41.15 26.88
N GLU A 326 -16.32 -40.07 26.46
CA GLU A 326 -16.76 -39.88 25.07
C GLU A 326 -15.60 -39.62 24.12
N VAL A 327 -14.60 -38.82 24.54
CA VAL A 327 -13.36 -38.59 23.77
C VAL A 327 -12.60 -39.90 23.59
N ASN A 328 -12.45 -40.70 24.65
CA ASN A 328 -11.80 -42.01 24.58
C ASN A 328 -12.59 -43.01 23.73
N ALA A 329 -13.93 -43.05 23.84
CA ALA A 329 -14.78 -43.89 23.00
C ALA A 329 -14.70 -43.51 21.51
N ARG A 330 -14.64 -42.22 21.20
CA ARG A 330 -14.46 -41.71 19.83
C ARG A 330 -13.09 -42.12 19.27
N GLN A 331 -12.02 -41.88 20.02
CA GLN A 331 -10.67 -42.28 19.60
C GLN A 331 -10.52 -43.81 19.47
N LEU A 332 -11.27 -44.59 20.26
CA LEU A 332 -11.33 -46.05 20.14
C LEU A 332 -12.00 -46.51 18.83
N VAL A 333 -13.08 -45.84 18.40
CA VAL A 333 -13.71 -46.04 17.07
C VAL A 333 -12.74 -45.64 15.95
N GLU A 334 -12.16 -44.44 16.01
CA GLU A 334 -11.22 -43.93 15.00
C GLU A 334 -9.98 -44.84 14.88
N PHE A 335 -9.44 -45.34 16.00
CA PHE A 335 -8.39 -46.36 16.03
C PHE A 335 -8.84 -47.67 15.35
N TRP A 336 -10.01 -48.22 15.71
CA TRP A 336 -10.50 -49.47 15.13
C TRP A 336 -10.81 -49.37 13.62
N GLN A 337 -11.29 -48.23 13.15
CA GLN A 337 -11.53 -47.96 11.72
C GLN A 337 -10.21 -47.83 10.95
N SER A 338 -9.22 -47.12 11.51
CA SER A 338 -7.88 -46.96 10.91
C SER A 338 -6.98 -48.20 10.96
N ALA A 339 -7.24 -49.15 11.86
CA ALA A 339 -6.45 -50.37 11.99
C ALA A 339 -6.48 -51.23 10.71
N PRO A 340 -5.35 -51.83 10.29
CA PRO A 340 -5.32 -52.72 9.13
C PRO A 340 -6.18 -53.97 9.38
N ALA A 341 -6.86 -54.43 8.33
CA ALA A 341 -7.64 -55.66 8.37
C ALA A 341 -6.75 -56.89 8.58
N THR A 342 -7.26 -57.90 9.26
CA THR A 342 -6.60 -59.21 9.45
C THR A 342 -7.19 -60.24 8.51
N ASP A 343 -6.45 -60.54 7.43
CA ASP A 343 -6.64 -61.60 6.43
C ASP A 343 -8.01 -61.68 5.69
N ASP A 344 -7.95 -62.05 4.39
CA ASP A 344 -9.10 -62.08 3.47
C ASP A 344 -10.05 -63.28 3.73
N GLY A 345 -10.71 -63.28 4.89
CA GLY A 345 -11.71 -64.27 5.30
C GLY A 345 -13.09 -63.67 5.59
N GLN A 346 -14.16 -64.36 5.21
CA GLN A 346 -15.54 -63.91 5.46
C GLN A 346 -15.83 -63.77 6.97
N ASP A 347 -15.30 -64.67 7.79
CA ASP A 347 -15.45 -64.61 9.26
C ASP A 347 -14.74 -63.39 9.88
N ALA A 348 -13.61 -62.95 9.31
CA ALA A 348 -12.87 -61.78 9.79
C ALA A 348 -13.63 -60.47 9.48
N THR A 349 -14.36 -60.43 8.36
CA THR A 349 -15.25 -59.31 8.00
C THR A 349 -16.41 -59.23 9.00
N SER A 350 -17.10 -60.36 9.23
CA SER A 350 -18.21 -60.47 10.19
C SER A 350 -17.80 -60.03 11.61
N LEU A 351 -16.63 -60.45 12.09
CA LEU A 351 -16.10 -60.02 13.39
C LEU A 351 -15.77 -58.51 13.41
N ARG A 352 -15.28 -57.94 12.30
CA ARG A 352 -14.99 -56.50 12.22
C ARG A 352 -16.26 -55.67 12.28
N ASP A 353 -17.31 -56.08 11.58
CA ASP A 353 -18.61 -55.40 11.60
C ASP A 353 -19.24 -55.49 13.01
N GLN A 354 -19.14 -56.65 13.67
CA GLN A 354 -19.60 -56.84 15.05
C GLN A 354 -18.88 -55.90 16.04
N VAL A 355 -17.55 -55.82 15.99
CA VAL A 355 -16.78 -54.91 16.87
C VAL A 355 -17.11 -53.45 16.58
N THR A 356 -17.22 -53.07 15.30
CA THR A 356 -17.55 -51.69 14.90
C THR A 356 -18.91 -51.27 15.44
N SER A 357 -19.93 -52.11 15.27
CA SER A 357 -21.29 -51.90 15.80
C SER A 357 -21.31 -51.70 17.32
N VAL A 358 -20.56 -52.51 18.08
CA VAL A 358 -20.46 -52.38 19.56
C VAL A 358 -19.76 -51.10 19.98
N LEU A 359 -18.68 -50.70 19.29
CA LEU A 359 -17.95 -49.46 19.58
C LEU A 359 -18.79 -48.22 19.28
N GLU A 360 -19.50 -48.20 18.15
CA GLU A 360 -20.39 -47.11 17.75
C GLU A 360 -21.59 -46.99 18.70
N GLN A 361 -22.16 -48.12 19.14
CA GLN A 361 -23.22 -48.13 20.17
C GLN A 361 -22.73 -47.58 21.51
N HIS A 362 -21.50 -47.90 21.92
CA HIS A 362 -20.91 -47.37 23.16
C HIS A 362 -20.60 -45.87 23.06
N LEU A 363 -20.10 -45.41 21.91
CA LEU A 363 -19.89 -43.98 21.63
C LEU A 363 -21.22 -43.21 21.65
N ALA A 364 -22.28 -43.75 21.06
CA ALA A 364 -23.63 -43.17 21.14
C ALA A 364 -24.12 -43.07 22.60
N ALA A 365 -23.95 -44.12 23.40
CA ALA A 365 -24.31 -44.10 24.82
C ALA A 365 -23.53 -43.04 25.63
N ALA A 366 -22.24 -42.86 25.35
CA ALA A 366 -21.39 -41.83 25.99
C ALA A 366 -21.75 -40.39 25.56
N ARG A 367 -22.17 -40.20 24.31
CA ARG A 367 -22.73 -38.91 23.83
C ARG A 367 -24.04 -38.58 24.52
N LEU A 368 -24.93 -39.57 24.69
CA LEU A 368 -26.25 -39.36 25.32
C LEU A 368 -26.15 -39.07 26.82
N SER A 369 -25.25 -39.73 27.57
CA SER A 369 -25.02 -39.40 28.98
C SER A 369 -24.46 -37.98 29.15
N THR A 370 -23.45 -37.62 28.36
CA THR A 370 -22.85 -36.27 28.37
C THR A 370 -23.84 -35.20 27.93
N THR A 371 -24.69 -35.49 26.92
CA THR A 371 -25.78 -34.62 26.46
C THR A 371 -26.80 -34.34 27.57
N ARG A 372 -27.28 -35.38 28.28
CA ARG A 372 -28.23 -35.22 29.38
C ARG A 372 -27.64 -34.42 30.55
N GLU A 373 -26.36 -34.60 30.87
CA GLU A 373 -25.71 -33.79 31.91
C GLU A 373 -25.57 -32.32 31.50
N PHE A 374 -25.13 -32.05 30.27
CA PHE A 374 -25.03 -30.70 29.72
C PHE A 374 -26.39 -29.99 29.71
N LEU A 375 -27.43 -30.63 29.17
CA LEU A 375 -28.80 -30.10 29.14
C LEU A 375 -29.34 -29.79 30.54
N LYS A 376 -29.05 -30.64 31.53
CA LYS A 376 -29.41 -30.37 32.92
C LYS A 376 -28.70 -29.12 33.45
N ARG A 377 -27.36 -29.04 33.34
CA ARG A 377 -26.58 -27.87 33.79
C ARG A 377 -27.06 -26.57 33.13
N PHE A 378 -27.35 -26.61 31.83
CA PHE A 378 -27.88 -25.49 31.05
C PHE A 378 -29.28 -25.07 31.52
N THR A 379 -30.18 -26.04 31.73
CA THR A 379 -31.55 -25.78 32.21
C THR A 379 -31.56 -25.20 33.61
N ASP A 380 -30.76 -25.76 34.53
CA ASP A 380 -30.62 -25.27 35.91
C ASP A 380 -30.19 -23.77 35.92
N GLN A 381 -29.29 -23.36 35.00
CA GLN A 381 -28.79 -21.99 34.87
C GLN A 381 -29.79 -21.02 34.18
N THR A 382 -30.64 -21.49 33.26
CA THR A 382 -31.50 -20.65 32.41
C THR A 382 -32.94 -20.48 32.94
N THR A 383 -33.22 -20.92 34.17
CA THR A 383 -34.53 -20.95 34.86
C THR A 383 -35.26 -19.61 35.05
N SER A 384 -34.78 -18.48 34.49
CA SER A 384 -35.31 -17.13 34.76
C SER A 384 -35.75 -16.29 33.55
N SER A 385 -35.47 -16.67 32.29
CA SER A 385 -35.86 -15.85 31.13
C SER A 385 -36.17 -16.61 29.84
N THR A 386 -37.41 -17.08 29.70
CA THR A 386 -38.03 -17.32 28.38
C THR A 386 -38.94 -16.15 28.02
N SER A 387 -38.33 -15.03 27.60
CA SER A 387 -39.05 -13.98 26.86
C SER A 387 -39.41 -14.50 25.46
N ALA A 388 -40.41 -13.91 24.82
CA ALA A 388 -40.70 -14.18 23.40
C ALA A 388 -39.50 -13.88 22.48
N THR A 389 -38.63 -12.97 22.92
CA THR A 389 -37.43 -12.46 22.23
C THR A 389 -36.22 -13.41 22.25
N VAL A 390 -36.22 -14.47 23.08
CA VAL A 390 -35.04 -15.32 23.32
C VAL A 390 -35.39 -16.78 23.09
N GLN A 391 -34.89 -17.32 21.97
CA GLN A 391 -35.01 -18.73 21.63
C GLN A 391 -33.77 -19.52 22.07
N HIS A 392 -34.00 -20.76 22.49
CA HIS A 392 -32.95 -21.73 22.77
C HIS A 392 -33.10 -22.89 21.79
N LEU A 393 -32.11 -23.08 20.92
CA LEU A 393 -32.08 -24.12 19.90
C LEU A 393 -31.05 -25.19 20.26
N ALA A 394 -31.47 -26.44 20.23
CA ALA A 394 -30.58 -27.59 20.28
C ALA A 394 -29.85 -27.72 18.93
N VAL A 395 -28.51 -27.74 18.94
CA VAL A 395 -27.68 -28.01 17.76
C VAL A 395 -27.29 -29.48 17.80
N LEU A 396 -27.76 -30.29 16.85
CA LEU A 396 -27.41 -31.71 16.74
C LEU A 396 -25.99 -31.90 16.17
N GLU A 397 -25.40 -33.08 16.39
CA GLU A 397 -24.13 -33.45 15.75
C GLU A 397 -24.19 -33.56 14.21
N THR A 398 -25.39 -33.62 13.62
CA THR A 398 -25.60 -33.50 12.16
C THR A 398 -25.44 -32.07 11.64
N GLY A 399 -25.42 -31.07 12.53
CA GLY A 399 -25.49 -29.65 12.21
C GLY A 399 -26.92 -29.08 12.16
N ASP A 400 -27.94 -29.92 12.20
CA ASP A 400 -29.34 -29.50 12.24
C ASP A 400 -29.67 -28.81 13.57
N THR A 401 -30.55 -27.80 13.52
CA THR A 401 -31.02 -27.09 14.72
C THR A 401 -32.52 -27.21 14.90
N LYS A 402 -32.97 -27.51 16.13
CA LYS A 402 -34.38 -27.60 16.51
C LYS A 402 -34.67 -26.84 17.82
N PRO A 403 -35.92 -26.44 18.11
CA PRO A 403 -36.27 -25.88 19.41
C PRO A 403 -35.90 -26.83 20.56
N LEU A 404 -35.33 -26.31 21.65
CA LEU A 404 -34.90 -27.13 22.79
C LEU A 404 -36.04 -27.93 23.45
N ARG A 405 -37.30 -27.53 23.22
CA ARG A 405 -38.53 -28.22 23.67
C ARG A 405 -38.93 -29.41 22.80
N GLU A 406 -38.34 -29.56 21.62
CA GLU A 406 -38.62 -30.61 20.62
C GLU A 406 -37.45 -31.59 20.48
N LEU A 407 -36.42 -31.44 21.32
CA LEU A 407 -35.32 -32.39 21.45
C LEU A 407 -35.79 -33.65 22.17
N THR A 408 -35.46 -34.82 21.63
CA THR A 408 -35.77 -36.11 22.26
C THR A 408 -34.57 -36.67 23.04
N ASP A 409 -34.82 -37.48 24.06
CA ASP A 409 -33.80 -38.01 24.98
C ASP A 409 -32.74 -38.92 24.32
N GLU A 410 -32.89 -39.25 23.03
CA GLU A 410 -32.02 -40.15 22.27
C GLU A 410 -31.25 -39.45 21.14
N GLU A 411 -31.31 -38.12 21.02
CA GLU A 411 -30.61 -37.36 19.98
C GLU A 411 -29.25 -36.78 20.45
N PRO A 412 -28.13 -37.05 19.73
CA PRO A 412 -26.81 -36.57 20.13
C PRO A 412 -26.63 -35.07 19.81
N LEU A 413 -26.30 -34.31 20.84
CA LEU A 413 -26.19 -32.86 20.79
C LEU A 413 -24.73 -32.42 20.55
N SER A 414 -24.51 -31.37 19.78
CA SER A 414 -23.23 -30.65 19.65
C SER A 414 -23.15 -29.43 20.57
N GLY A 415 -24.27 -28.77 20.86
CA GLY A 415 -24.37 -27.66 21.81
C GLY A 415 -25.77 -27.04 21.85
N VAL A 416 -25.91 -25.92 22.55
CA VAL A 416 -27.11 -25.07 22.46
C VAL A 416 -26.75 -23.72 21.84
N ARG A 417 -27.55 -23.31 20.86
CA ARG A 417 -27.50 -21.98 20.25
C ARG A 417 -28.58 -21.11 20.89
N ILE A 418 -28.18 -20.06 21.58
CA ILE A 418 -29.07 -19.02 22.09
C ILE A 418 -29.24 -18.01 20.95
N VAL A 419 -30.49 -17.65 20.65
CA VAL A 419 -30.85 -16.69 19.60
C VAL A 419 -31.71 -15.59 20.22
N ILE A 420 -31.18 -14.37 20.26
CA ILE A 420 -31.88 -13.16 20.70
C ILE A 420 -32.37 -12.45 19.45
N GLU A 421 -33.66 -12.53 19.17
CA GLU A 421 -34.28 -12.02 17.94
C GLU A 421 -34.66 -10.53 18.05
N GLU A 422 -35.09 -9.93 16.93
CA GLU A 422 -35.46 -8.51 16.75
C GLU A 422 -34.28 -7.50 16.73
N ASP A 423 -34.40 -6.43 15.92
CA ASP A 423 -33.37 -5.37 15.73
C ASP A 423 -32.83 -4.81 17.04
N GLN A 424 -33.72 -4.34 17.93
CA GLN A 424 -33.30 -3.65 19.15
C GLN A 424 -32.65 -4.58 20.18
N PRO A 425 -33.24 -5.73 20.56
CA PRO A 425 -32.62 -6.70 21.46
C PRO A 425 -31.30 -7.26 20.92
N ALA A 426 -31.24 -7.64 19.64
CA ALA A 426 -30.01 -8.12 19.00
C ALA A 426 -28.91 -7.05 19.01
N TRP A 427 -29.24 -5.81 18.63
CA TRP A 427 -28.31 -4.69 18.64
C TRP A 427 -27.82 -4.33 20.05
N GLN A 428 -28.70 -4.38 21.06
CA GLN A 428 -28.36 -4.11 22.45
C GLN A 428 -27.47 -5.20 23.06
N SER A 429 -27.69 -6.47 22.72
CA SER A 429 -26.80 -7.57 23.10
C SER A 429 -25.40 -7.40 22.49
N PHE A 430 -25.33 -7.19 21.17
CA PHE A 430 -24.07 -6.90 20.47
C PHE A 430 -23.33 -5.70 21.09
N ALA A 431 -24.02 -4.58 21.34
CA ALA A 431 -23.41 -3.37 21.87
C ALA A 431 -22.83 -3.54 23.30
N GLN A 432 -23.34 -4.49 24.07
CA GLN A 432 -22.82 -4.84 25.40
C GLN A 432 -21.61 -5.78 25.34
N LEU A 433 -21.67 -6.81 24.49
CA LEU A 433 -20.66 -7.87 24.42
C LEU A 433 -19.43 -7.49 23.57
N HIS A 434 -19.65 -6.79 22.45
CA HIS A 434 -18.61 -6.47 21.46
C HIS A 434 -17.37 -5.76 22.02
N PRO A 435 -17.46 -4.78 22.95
CA PRO A 435 -16.28 -4.15 23.54
C PRO A 435 -15.40 -5.13 24.36
N GLY A 436 -16.01 -6.15 24.97
CA GLY A 436 -15.32 -7.23 25.69
C GLY A 436 -14.60 -8.17 24.73
N ILE A 437 -15.29 -8.59 23.66
CA ILE A 437 -14.75 -9.42 22.59
C ILE A 437 -13.56 -8.73 21.90
N LEU A 438 -13.66 -7.43 21.59
CA LEU A 438 -12.53 -6.64 21.07
C LEU A 438 -11.36 -6.51 22.06
N LYS A 439 -11.57 -6.66 23.38
CA LYS A 439 -10.49 -6.68 24.38
C LYS A 439 -9.80 -8.06 24.40
N GLN A 440 -10.55 -9.15 24.29
CA GLN A 440 -10.02 -10.51 24.13
C GLN A 440 -9.24 -10.66 22.81
N GLN A 441 -9.79 -10.19 21.69
CA GLN A 441 -9.15 -10.23 20.37
C GLN A 441 -7.80 -9.49 20.37
N ARG A 442 -7.72 -8.32 21.03
CA ARG A 442 -6.45 -7.60 21.21
C ARG A 442 -5.47 -8.31 22.16
N ARG A 443 -5.94 -9.09 23.15
CA ARG A 443 -5.08 -9.97 23.96
C ARG A 443 -4.49 -11.09 23.10
N SER A 444 -5.31 -11.78 22.30
CA SER A 444 -4.85 -12.80 21.33
C SER A 444 -3.76 -12.24 20.41
N GLN A 445 -4.02 -11.09 19.77
CA GLN A 445 -3.05 -10.42 18.88
C GLN A 445 -1.78 -9.95 19.61
N HIS A 446 -1.86 -9.57 20.89
CA HIS A 446 -0.69 -9.21 21.69
C HIS A 446 0.17 -10.43 22.03
N LEU A 447 -0.44 -11.55 22.42
CA LEU A 447 0.25 -12.82 22.67
C LEU A 447 1.00 -13.27 21.42
N GLU A 448 0.31 -13.26 20.29
CA GLU A 448 0.84 -13.65 18.97
C GLU A 448 1.99 -12.74 18.51
N LYS A 449 1.82 -11.41 18.55
CA LYS A 449 2.86 -10.45 18.11
C LYS A 449 4.05 -10.34 19.07
N HIS A 450 3.83 -10.39 20.39
CA HIS A 450 4.86 -10.00 21.37
C HIS A 450 5.36 -11.13 22.27
N GLU A 451 4.59 -12.18 22.52
CA GLU A 451 4.99 -13.27 23.43
C GLU A 451 5.54 -14.45 22.62
N LEU A 452 4.77 -14.91 21.63
CA LEU A 452 5.20 -15.92 20.66
C LEU A 452 6.38 -15.40 19.81
N GLY A 453 6.29 -14.16 19.31
CA GLY A 453 7.38 -13.48 18.61
C GLY A 453 8.69 -13.37 19.41
N ARG A 454 8.63 -13.31 20.75
CA ARG A 454 9.82 -13.37 21.62
C ARG A 454 10.45 -14.75 21.68
N GLN A 455 9.68 -15.83 21.51
CA GLN A 455 10.24 -17.19 21.43
C GLN A 455 10.91 -17.41 20.07
N TYR A 456 10.28 -17.00 18.96
CA TYR A 456 10.90 -17.06 17.63
C TYR A 456 12.20 -16.26 17.55
N ALA A 457 12.25 -15.06 18.17
CA ALA A 457 13.48 -14.28 18.24
C ALA A 457 14.61 -14.98 19.03
N ARG A 458 14.28 -15.76 20.07
CA ARG A 458 15.25 -16.57 20.82
C ARG A 458 15.75 -17.76 20.02
N GLN A 459 14.86 -18.47 19.32
CA GLN A 459 15.22 -19.61 18.47
C GLN A 459 16.14 -19.17 17.33
N GLU A 460 15.82 -18.07 16.63
CA GLU A 460 16.71 -17.52 15.61
C GLU A 460 18.04 -17.07 16.22
N GLN A 461 18.06 -16.44 17.40
CA GLN A 461 19.32 -16.07 18.07
C GLN A 461 20.20 -17.29 18.38
N ALA A 462 19.65 -18.38 18.90
CA ALA A 462 20.43 -19.59 19.20
C ALA A 462 20.91 -20.31 17.93
N ARG A 463 20.08 -20.33 16.88
CA ARG A 463 20.46 -20.78 15.54
C ARG A 463 21.61 -19.94 14.95
N LEU A 464 21.62 -18.63 15.18
CA LEU A 464 22.73 -17.75 14.79
C LEU A 464 24.02 -18.04 15.58
N CYS A 465 23.93 -18.42 16.86
CA CYS A 465 25.10 -18.91 17.63
C CYS A 465 25.70 -20.19 17.01
N VAL A 466 24.87 -21.16 16.61
CA VAL A 466 25.35 -22.37 15.89
C VAL A 466 25.94 -22.00 14.54
N ARG A 467 25.30 -21.11 13.78
CA ARG A 467 25.80 -20.64 12.48
C ARG A 467 27.11 -19.83 12.59
N GLN A 468 27.38 -19.19 13.72
CA GLN A 468 28.69 -18.62 14.03
C GLN A 468 29.72 -19.73 14.32
N ALA A 469 29.37 -20.74 15.12
CA ALA A 469 30.25 -21.89 15.37
C ALA A 469 30.56 -22.71 14.10
N GLU A 470 29.66 -22.77 13.11
CA GLU A 470 29.93 -23.36 11.79
C GLU A 470 31.10 -22.64 11.08
N LEU A 471 31.10 -21.31 11.13
CA LEU A 471 32.13 -20.47 10.50
C LEU A 471 33.47 -20.56 11.24
N ASP A 472 33.43 -20.67 12.57
CA ASP A 472 34.63 -20.82 13.41
C ASP A 472 35.25 -22.22 13.32
N CYS A 473 34.49 -23.24 12.93
CA CYS A 473 34.94 -24.64 12.83
C CYS A 473 35.12 -25.16 11.38
N ASP A 474 34.65 -24.43 10.36
CA ASP A 474 34.54 -24.86 8.95
C ASP A 474 33.77 -26.19 8.78
N GLN A 475 32.63 -26.29 9.46
CA GLN A 475 31.76 -27.49 9.50
C GLN A 475 30.27 -27.13 9.42
N GLU A 476 29.47 -27.99 8.79
CA GLU A 476 28.00 -27.85 8.74
C GLU A 476 27.34 -28.44 9.99
N LEU A 477 27.12 -27.62 11.02
CA LEU A 477 26.55 -27.98 12.32
C LEU A 477 25.01 -27.87 12.35
N LEU A 478 24.40 -26.94 11.61
CA LEU A 478 22.95 -26.75 11.55
C LEU A 478 22.20 -27.99 11.02
N LYS A 479 22.89 -28.83 10.23
CA LYS A 479 22.36 -30.12 9.78
C LYS A 479 22.26 -31.13 10.92
N TYR A 480 23.14 -31.05 11.92
CA TYR A 480 23.09 -31.91 13.10
C TYR A 480 21.98 -31.50 14.06
N SER A 481 21.84 -30.21 14.41
CA SER A 481 20.73 -29.78 15.30
C SER A 481 19.37 -30.02 14.65
N ALA A 482 19.19 -29.67 13.37
CA ALA A 482 17.91 -29.92 12.68
C ALA A 482 17.57 -31.42 12.54
N ALA A 483 18.57 -32.31 12.47
CA ALA A 483 18.35 -33.75 12.47
C ALA A 483 18.06 -34.29 13.88
N GLU A 484 18.80 -33.85 14.89
CA GLU A 484 18.59 -34.28 16.28
C GLU A 484 17.20 -33.84 16.78
N LEU A 485 16.82 -32.57 16.57
CA LEU A 485 15.47 -32.05 16.85
C LEU A 485 14.37 -32.81 16.11
N ARG A 486 14.63 -33.26 14.87
CA ARG A 486 13.66 -34.07 14.12
C ARG A 486 13.45 -35.42 14.79
N VAL A 487 14.54 -36.13 15.14
CA VAL A 487 14.48 -37.43 15.80
C VAL A 487 13.88 -37.31 17.21
N GLU A 488 14.20 -36.27 17.97
CA GLU A 488 13.62 -36.01 19.29
C GLU A 488 12.12 -35.66 19.22
N ASN A 489 11.68 -34.95 18.17
CA ASN A 489 10.25 -34.72 17.92
C ASN A 489 9.51 -36.01 17.51
N GLU A 490 10.04 -36.77 16.55
CA GLU A 490 9.46 -38.07 16.13
C GLU A 490 9.41 -39.06 17.31
N GLN A 491 10.44 -39.09 18.17
CA GLN A 491 10.45 -39.90 19.38
C GLN A 491 9.42 -39.40 20.41
N SER A 492 9.28 -38.08 20.58
CA SER A 492 8.29 -37.48 21.48
C SER A 492 6.87 -37.75 21.00
N GLU A 493 6.62 -37.76 19.70
CA GLU A 493 5.33 -38.14 19.12
C GLU A 493 5.05 -39.64 19.34
N ALA A 494 6.00 -40.54 19.03
CA ALA A 494 5.86 -41.97 19.28
C ALA A 494 5.56 -42.29 20.76
N ARG A 495 6.18 -41.56 21.70
CA ARG A 495 5.87 -41.66 23.15
C ARG A 495 4.44 -41.18 23.48
N ARG A 496 3.95 -40.09 22.85
CA ARG A 496 2.56 -39.62 23.02
C ARG A 496 1.56 -40.63 22.46
N GLN A 497 1.83 -41.19 21.28
CA GLN A 497 1.00 -42.23 20.66
C GLN A 497 0.94 -43.50 21.55
N LEU A 498 2.07 -43.97 22.08
CA LEU A 498 2.11 -45.09 23.03
C LEU A 498 1.28 -44.82 24.29
N ALA A 499 1.43 -43.63 24.89
CA ALA A 499 0.66 -43.19 26.06
C ALA A 499 -0.83 -42.92 25.74
N GLN A 500 -1.22 -42.80 24.47
CA GLN A 500 -2.61 -42.76 24.03
C GLN A 500 -3.16 -44.19 23.88
N LEU A 501 -2.43 -45.10 23.24
CA LEU A 501 -2.83 -46.51 23.11
C LEU A 501 -3.01 -47.19 24.47
N ASP A 502 -2.10 -46.96 25.44
CA ASP A 502 -2.23 -47.55 26.77
C ASP A 502 -3.46 -47.02 27.53
N ARG A 503 -3.85 -45.75 27.32
CA ARG A 503 -5.12 -45.18 27.84
C ARG A 503 -6.35 -45.80 27.16
N LEU A 504 -6.33 -45.93 25.83
CA LEU A 504 -7.44 -46.53 25.08
C LEU A 504 -7.60 -48.04 25.39
N ALA A 505 -6.51 -48.76 25.62
CA ALA A 505 -6.53 -50.17 26.01
C ALA A 505 -7.07 -50.37 27.44
N ALA A 506 -6.72 -49.49 28.38
CA ALA A 506 -7.31 -49.46 29.71
C ALA A 506 -8.82 -49.15 29.64
N PHE A 507 -9.20 -48.11 28.90
CA PHE A 507 -10.60 -47.70 28.71
C PHE A 507 -11.45 -48.80 28.05
N ALA A 508 -10.95 -49.46 27.01
CA ALA A 508 -11.64 -50.59 26.37
C ALA A 508 -11.82 -51.77 27.34
N THR A 509 -10.83 -52.04 28.20
CA THR A 509 -10.91 -53.13 29.18
C THR A 509 -11.91 -52.81 30.30
N SER A 510 -12.06 -51.56 30.72
CA SER A 510 -13.08 -51.15 31.71
C SER A 510 -14.49 -51.03 31.14
N SER A 511 -14.64 -50.73 29.84
CA SER A 511 -15.92 -50.40 29.21
C SER A 511 -16.70 -51.60 28.67
N PHE A 512 -16.04 -52.74 28.45
CA PHE A 512 -16.62 -53.93 27.83
C PHE A 512 -16.39 -55.25 28.64
N PRO A 513 -16.64 -55.28 29.96
CA PRO A 513 -16.26 -56.40 30.83
C PRO A 513 -16.85 -57.75 30.40
N ASP A 514 -18.09 -57.77 29.89
CA ASP A 514 -18.82 -58.98 29.51
C ASP A 514 -18.63 -59.39 28.03
N GLN A 515 -17.86 -58.65 27.24
CA GLN A 515 -17.70 -58.89 25.79
C GLN A 515 -16.31 -59.42 25.42
N THR A 516 -15.99 -60.63 25.89
CA THR A 516 -14.69 -61.30 25.72
C THR A 516 -14.15 -61.26 24.29
N ASN A 517 -14.99 -61.48 23.27
CA ASN A 517 -14.57 -61.47 21.87
C ASN A 517 -14.13 -60.08 21.40
N VAL A 518 -14.86 -59.03 21.76
CA VAL A 518 -14.56 -57.63 21.41
C VAL A 518 -13.29 -57.16 22.12
N VAL A 519 -13.17 -57.45 23.42
CA VAL A 519 -11.96 -57.14 24.20
C VAL A 519 -10.73 -57.86 23.64
N THR A 520 -10.85 -59.14 23.27
CA THR A 520 -9.75 -59.92 22.68
C THR A 520 -9.32 -59.36 21.31
N ALA A 521 -10.29 -59.00 20.46
CA ALA A 521 -10.01 -58.40 19.16
C ALA A 521 -9.28 -57.06 19.31
N LEU A 522 -9.77 -56.16 20.17
CA LEU A 522 -9.15 -54.88 20.48
C LEU A 522 -7.75 -55.03 21.09
N GLN A 523 -7.58 -55.88 22.11
CA GLN A 523 -6.27 -56.15 22.71
C GLN A 523 -5.28 -56.72 21.68
N SER A 524 -5.73 -57.52 20.70
CA SER A 524 -4.88 -57.97 19.60
C SER A 524 -4.43 -56.82 18.68
N ALA A 525 -5.33 -55.86 18.39
CA ALA A 525 -5.01 -54.69 17.56
C ALA A 525 -4.09 -53.71 18.29
N PHE A 526 -4.36 -53.41 19.55
CA PHE A 526 -3.48 -52.62 20.42
C PHE A 526 -2.08 -53.23 20.49
N LYS A 527 -1.97 -54.55 20.72
CA LYS A 527 -0.67 -55.24 20.78
C LYS A 527 0.10 -55.17 19.45
N ARG A 528 -0.58 -55.24 18.30
CA ARG A 528 0.05 -55.05 16.97
C ARG A 528 0.56 -53.62 16.82
N GLN A 529 -0.27 -52.61 17.03
CA GLN A 529 0.14 -51.21 16.85
C GLN A 529 1.23 -50.79 17.85
N ARG A 530 1.12 -51.24 19.11
CA ARG A 530 2.14 -51.02 20.14
C ARG A 530 3.48 -51.60 19.74
N ALA A 531 3.54 -52.82 19.20
CA ALA A 531 4.79 -53.43 18.75
C ALA A 531 5.45 -52.64 17.60
N VAL A 532 4.66 -52.08 16.67
CA VAL A 532 5.18 -51.21 15.60
C VAL A 532 5.77 -49.91 16.17
N ILE A 533 5.06 -49.26 17.09
CA ILE A 533 5.54 -48.01 17.73
C ILE A 533 6.75 -48.27 18.63
N GLU A 534 6.79 -49.38 19.39
CA GLU A 534 7.95 -49.77 20.20
C GLU A 534 9.18 -50.10 19.32
N GLN A 535 8.98 -50.72 18.15
CA GLN A 535 10.04 -50.94 17.16
C GLN A 535 10.56 -49.60 16.58
N GLN A 536 9.67 -48.70 16.18
CA GLN A 536 10.05 -47.37 15.68
C GLN A 536 10.77 -46.55 16.76
N LEU A 537 10.30 -46.59 18.01
CA LEU A 537 10.94 -45.93 19.15
C LEU A 537 12.36 -46.47 19.38
N GLY A 538 12.59 -47.77 19.22
CA GLY A 538 13.90 -48.40 19.30
C GLY A 538 14.85 -47.96 18.17
N GLN A 539 14.32 -47.80 16.94
CA GLN A 539 15.09 -47.27 15.80
C GLN A 539 15.48 -45.80 16.05
N LEU A 540 14.52 -44.93 16.38
CA LEU A 540 14.75 -43.52 16.69
C LEU A 540 15.69 -43.32 17.89
N GLN A 541 15.58 -44.16 18.94
CA GLN A 541 16.52 -44.12 20.07
C GLN A 541 17.94 -44.50 19.65
N THR A 542 18.10 -45.42 18.69
CA THR A 542 19.42 -45.79 18.17
C THR A 542 20.02 -44.64 17.37
N GLU A 543 19.26 -44.08 16.42
CA GLU A 543 19.65 -42.92 15.61
C GLU A 543 20.03 -41.70 16.47
N LEU A 544 19.22 -41.38 17.49
CA LEU A 544 19.52 -40.31 18.45
C LEU A 544 20.82 -40.56 19.22
N THR A 545 21.06 -41.80 19.63
CA THR A 545 22.29 -42.17 20.36
C THR A 545 23.53 -42.07 19.46
N GLU A 546 23.41 -42.43 18.17
CA GLU A 546 24.46 -42.25 17.17
C GLU A 546 24.74 -40.76 16.88
N MET A 547 23.70 -39.93 16.77
CA MET A 547 23.83 -38.47 16.62
C MET A 547 24.52 -37.83 17.83
N GLN A 548 24.14 -38.23 19.05
CA GLN A 548 24.76 -37.73 20.29
C GLN A 548 26.22 -38.20 20.44
N ALA A 549 26.54 -39.42 20.00
CA ALA A 549 27.92 -39.90 19.93
C ALA A 549 28.76 -39.19 18.85
N ALA A 550 28.14 -38.77 17.74
CA ALA A 550 28.78 -37.91 16.75
C ALA A 550 28.99 -36.48 17.28
N ARG A 551 28.01 -35.91 18.01
CA ARG A 551 28.13 -34.59 18.66
C ARG A 551 29.33 -34.53 19.62
N GLN A 552 29.59 -35.60 20.38
CA GLN A 552 30.75 -35.69 21.28
C GLN A 552 32.12 -35.67 20.56
N GLN A 553 32.17 -35.83 19.24
CA GLN A 553 33.40 -35.74 18.44
C GLN A 553 33.67 -34.33 17.88
N LEU A 554 32.69 -33.42 17.97
CA LEU A 554 32.82 -32.02 17.53
C LEU A 554 33.71 -31.20 18.49
N PRO A 555 34.28 -30.06 18.05
CA PRO A 555 34.96 -29.13 18.95
C PRO A 555 34.06 -28.63 20.09
N ALA A 556 34.60 -28.38 21.28
CA ALA A 556 33.81 -27.99 22.46
C ALA A 556 32.96 -26.72 22.27
N VAL A 557 33.39 -25.78 21.40
CA VAL A 557 32.62 -24.59 21.03
C VAL A 557 31.39 -24.96 20.20
N ALA A 558 31.55 -25.84 19.20
CA ALA A 558 30.45 -26.38 18.41
C ALA A 558 29.48 -27.21 19.27
N GLN A 559 29.99 -28.03 20.19
CA GLN A 559 29.16 -28.77 21.15
C GLN A 559 28.30 -27.85 22.02
N ALA A 560 28.90 -26.79 22.58
CA ALA A 560 28.20 -25.84 23.44
C ALA A 560 27.12 -25.06 22.67
N ALA A 561 27.43 -24.55 21.48
CA ALA A 561 26.46 -23.84 20.63
C ALA A 561 25.30 -24.75 20.20
N LEU A 562 25.60 -26.00 19.82
CA LEU A 562 24.57 -26.96 19.41
C LEU A 562 23.65 -27.32 20.58
N GLN A 563 24.21 -27.57 21.77
CA GLN A 563 23.44 -27.78 23.00
C GLN A 563 22.57 -26.56 23.35
N GLU A 564 23.10 -25.34 23.24
CA GLU A 564 22.33 -24.11 23.46
C GLU A 564 21.15 -23.97 22.49
N GLN A 565 21.32 -24.31 21.20
CA GLN A 565 20.20 -24.34 20.26
C GLN A 565 19.13 -25.37 20.68
N LEU A 566 19.52 -26.58 21.03
CA LEU A 566 18.59 -27.65 21.44
C LEU A 566 17.81 -27.27 22.71
N ASP A 567 18.49 -26.75 23.74
CA ASP A 567 17.87 -26.32 24.99
C ASP A 567 16.92 -25.12 24.79
N VAL A 568 17.32 -24.15 23.96
CA VAL A 568 16.46 -23.00 23.60
C VAL A 568 15.27 -23.42 22.77
N GLU A 569 15.43 -24.34 21.82
CA GLU A 569 14.32 -24.82 21.01
C GLU A 569 13.31 -25.63 21.83
N HIS A 570 13.75 -26.49 22.75
CA HIS A 570 12.84 -27.18 23.67
C HIS A 570 12.07 -26.22 24.59
N ASP A 571 12.73 -25.23 25.19
CA ASP A 571 12.09 -24.22 26.04
C ASP A 571 11.09 -23.35 25.23
N ALA A 572 11.50 -22.94 24.03
CA ALA A 572 10.69 -22.13 23.13
C ALA A 572 9.49 -22.91 22.57
N GLN A 573 9.63 -24.19 22.21
CA GLN A 573 8.53 -25.04 21.74
C GLN A 573 7.49 -25.25 22.84
N ALA A 574 7.92 -25.57 24.07
CA ALA A 574 7.01 -25.73 25.22
C ALA A 574 6.20 -24.46 25.50
N LYS A 575 6.86 -23.30 25.57
CA LYS A 575 6.21 -22.00 25.76
C LYS A 575 5.36 -21.57 24.57
N SER A 576 5.76 -21.89 23.35
CA SER A 576 4.97 -21.59 22.14
C SER A 576 3.69 -22.41 22.11
N LEU A 577 3.71 -23.67 22.58
CA LEU A 577 2.52 -24.50 22.73
C LEU A 577 1.57 -23.96 23.80
N GLU A 578 2.09 -23.54 24.95
CA GLU A 578 1.33 -22.86 26.02
C GLU A 578 0.62 -21.61 25.48
N ILE A 579 1.38 -20.67 24.90
CA ILE A 579 0.86 -19.42 24.32
C ILE A 579 -0.14 -19.70 23.19
N THR A 580 0.12 -20.68 22.33
CA THR A 580 -0.80 -21.07 21.25
C THR A 580 -2.10 -21.66 21.79
N SER A 581 -2.06 -22.41 22.90
CA SER A 581 -3.27 -22.94 23.53
C SER A 581 -4.10 -21.84 24.23
N GLU A 582 -3.47 -20.83 24.83
CA GLU A 582 -4.20 -19.64 25.32
C GLU A 582 -4.85 -18.87 24.16
N ILE A 583 -4.12 -18.65 23.06
CA ILE A 583 -4.64 -18.02 21.84
C ILE A 583 -5.82 -18.82 21.28
N ALA A 584 -5.73 -20.14 21.23
CA ALA A 584 -6.79 -21.02 20.75
C ALA A 584 -8.05 -20.95 21.64
N ALA A 585 -7.88 -20.98 22.97
CA ALA A 585 -8.97 -20.84 23.93
C ALA A 585 -9.67 -19.46 23.81
N ILE A 586 -8.89 -18.38 23.67
CA ILE A 586 -9.43 -17.03 23.44
C ILE A 586 -10.20 -16.97 22.11
N ARG A 587 -9.65 -17.53 21.02
CA ARG A 587 -10.32 -17.54 19.71
C ARG A 587 -11.59 -18.39 19.71
N ALA A 588 -11.61 -19.52 20.43
CA ALA A 588 -12.79 -20.36 20.60
C ALA A 588 -13.91 -19.62 21.34
N GLU A 589 -13.60 -18.93 22.44
CA GLU A 589 -14.57 -18.09 23.19
C GLU A 589 -15.14 -16.95 22.32
N ILE A 590 -14.30 -16.31 21.52
CA ILE A 590 -14.71 -15.26 20.57
C ILE A 590 -15.63 -15.83 19.48
N ALA A 591 -15.36 -17.04 18.98
CA ALA A 591 -16.15 -17.68 17.91
C ALA A 591 -17.57 -18.07 18.32
N ARG A 592 -17.83 -18.25 19.63
CA ARG A 592 -19.19 -18.47 20.19
C ARG A 592 -20.15 -17.33 19.88
N HIS A 593 -19.64 -16.11 19.66
CA HIS A 593 -20.44 -14.89 19.58
C HIS A 593 -20.59 -14.39 18.14
N GLN A 594 -21.82 -14.37 17.64
CA GLN A 594 -22.13 -14.00 16.25
C GLN A 594 -23.30 -13.00 16.18
N LEU A 595 -23.30 -12.13 15.17
CA LEU A 595 -24.41 -11.23 14.85
C LEU A 595 -25.02 -11.66 13.51
N LEU A 596 -26.28 -12.08 13.52
CA LEU A 596 -27.04 -12.40 12.31
C LEU A 596 -27.56 -11.10 11.70
N MET A 597 -27.10 -10.81 10.48
CA MET A 597 -27.48 -9.62 9.72
C MET A 597 -28.34 -10.01 8.53
N GLU A 598 -29.42 -9.28 8.31
CA GLU A 598 -30.27 -9.39 7.12
C GLU A 598 -29.92 -8.27 6.12
N THR A 599 -29.73 -8.62 4.85
CA THR A 599 -29.50 -7.68 3.76
C THR A 599 -30.81 -7.06 3.25
N ALA A 600 -30.73 -6.14 2.30
CA ALA A 600 -31.91 -5.53 1.70
C ALA A 600 -32.76 -6.53 0.90
N ASP A 601 -32.13 -7.46 0.17
CA ASP A 601 -32.80 -8.56 -0.54
C ASP A 601 -33.11 -9.76 0.37
N HIS A 602 -33.36 -9.52 1.66
CA HIS A 602 -33.71 -10.50 2.71
C HIS A 602 -32.76 -11.70 2.92
N GLN A 603 -31.54 -11.67 2.36
CA GLN A 603 -30.55 -12.72 2.66
C GLN A 603 -29.96 -12.52 4.05
N GLN A 604 -29.95 -13.58 4.85
CA GLN A 604 -29.36 -13.56 6.20
C GLN A 604 -27.92 -14.07 6.18
N LYS A 605 -27.03 -13.39 6.91
CA LYS A 605 -25.61 -13.70 7.05
C LYS A 605 -25.18 -13.58 8.51
N ALA A 606 -24.67 -14.66 9.09
CA ALA A 606 -24.01 -14.62 10.39
C ALA A 606 -22.60 -14.02 10.26
N LEU A 607 -22.26 -13.09 11.16
CA LEU A 607 -20.95 -12.44 11.25
C LEU A 607 -20.35 -12.69 12.63
N ALA A 608 -19.13 -13.25 12.69
CA ALA A 608 -18.44 -13.43 13.96
C ALA A 608 -18.12 -12.08 14.60
N MET A 609 -18.46 -11.89 15.88
CA MET A 609 -18.27 -10.61 16.57
C MET A 609 -16.78 -10.25 16.73
N GLY A 610 -15.87 -11.22 16.66
CA GLY A 610 -14.42 -11.02 16.61
C GLY A 610 -13.88 -10.43 15.29
N ASP A 611 -14.62 -10.59 14.18
CA ASP A 611 -14.27 -10.02 12.87
C ASP A 611 -14.86 -8.62 12.68
N ILE A 612 -15.91 -8.27 13.42
CA ILE A 612 -16.46 -6.92 13.46
C ILE A 612 -15.47 -6.01 14.20
N VAL A 613 -14.91 -5.01 13.51
CA VAL A 613 -14.06 -3.99 14.13
C VAL A 613 -14.91 -2.88 14.74
N ARG A 614 -15.99 -2.49 14.05
CA ARG A 614 -16.86 -1.37 14.40
C ARG A 614 -18.22 -1.57 13.75
N ALA A 615 -19.30 -1.28 14.47
CA ALA A 615 -20.64 -1.17 13.88
C ALA A 615 -21.38 0.05 14.41
N PHE A 616 -22.27 0.63 13.62
CA PHE A 616 -23.19 1.71 14.04
C PHE A 616 -24.39 1.82 13.09
N GLN A 617 -25.54 2.27 13.58
CA GLN A 617 -26.75 2.59 12.79
C GLN A 617 -26.73 4.07 12.38
N PRO A 618 -26.28 4.45 11.16
CA PRO A 618 -25.94 5.85 10.86
C PRO A 618 -27.16 6.77 10.87
N ASN A 619 -28.32 6.24 10.48
CA ASN A 619 -29.59 6.97 10.42
C ASN A 619 -30.20 7.25 11.81
N ARG A 620 -29.71 6.58 12.86
CA ARG A 620 -30.11 6.78 14.28
C ARG A 620 -29.11 7.62 15.09
N LEU A 621 -27.97 8.03 14.52
CA LEU A 621 -26.96 8.78 15.25
C LEU A 621 -27.43 10.22 15.56
N SER A 622 -27.44 10.59 16.84
CA SER A 622 -27.54 11.98 17.25
C SER A 622 -26.28 12.76 16.86
N ASN A 623 -26.38 14.09 16.72
CA ASN A 623 -25.25 14.93 16.31
C ASN A 623 -23.97 14.72 17.16
N SER A 624 -24.11 14.47 18.46
CA SER A 624 -22.98 14.16 19.35
C SER A 624 -22.40 12.75 19.11
N ALA A 625 -23.25 11.75 18.82
CA ALA A 625 -22.81 10.41 18.47
C ALA A 625 -22.08 10.40 17.11
N THR A 626 -22.58 11.13 16.11
CA THR A 626 -21.91 11.32 14.81
C THR A 626 -20.52 11.93 14.95
N ILE A 627 -20.36 12.94 15.80
CA ILE A 627 -19.04 13.53 16.13
C ILE A 627 -18.15 12.52 16.87
N GLY A 628 -18.71 11.70 17.78
CA GLY A 628 -17.98 10.63 18.46
C GLY A 628 -17.45 9.55 17.50
N VAL A 629 -18.26 9.11 16.52
CA VAL A 629 -17.82 8.19 15.46
C VAL A 629 -16.75 8.86 14.59
N TYR A 630 -16.95 10.11 14.17
CA TYR A 630 -15.98 10.87 13.37
C TYR A 630 -14.60 10.98 14.03
N LEU A 631 -14.55 11.41 15.31
CA LEU A 631 -13.30 11.57 16.06
C LEU A 631 -12.63 10.22 16.35
N SER A 632 -13.40 9.17 16.66
CA SER A 632 -12.84 7.83 16.89
C SER A 632 -12.37 7.13 15.61
N ARG A 633 -12.86 7.51 14.42
CA ARG A 633 -12.27 7.11 13.13
C ARG A 633 -10.96 7.83 12.85
N TRP A 634 -10.90 9.14 13.11
CA TRP A 634 -9.65 9.89 13.02
C TRP A 634 -8.58 9.37 13.98
N TRP A 635 -8.95 9.00 15.21
CA TRP A 635 -8.04 8.38 16.16
C TRP A 635 -7.54 7.01 15.67
N GLU A 636 -8.44 6.12 15.24
CA GLU A 636 -8.05 4.82 14.65
C GLU A 636 -7.10 5.00 13.46
N PHE A 637 -7.41 5.94 12.55
CA PHE A 637 -6.55 6.23 11.39
C PHE A 637 -5.13 6.65 11.79
N LEU A 638 -4.98 7.42 12.89
CA LEU A 638 -3.69 7.90 13.37
C LEU A 638 -2.94 6.89 14.26
N SER A 639 -3.64 5.97 14.94
CA SER A 639 -3.06 5.12 16.00
C SER A 639 -3.06 3.62 15.71
N ALA A 640 -3.72 3.16 14.65
CA ALA A 640 -3.82 1.73 14.33
C ALA A 640 -2.88 1.29 13.19
N ASP A 641 -2.71 -0.02 13.07
CA ASP A 641 -2.14 -0.69 11.91
C ASP A 641 -3.09 -0.61 10.70
N PRO A 642 -2.57 -0.66 9.46
CA PRO A 642 -3.39 -0.72 8.25
C PRO A 642 -4.09 -2.08 8.08
N ARG A 643 -5.22 -2.07 7.38
CA ARG A 643 -6.01 -3.25 6.98
C ARG A 643 -6.38 -3.17 5.50
N GLU A 644 -6.99 -4.23 4.97
CA GLU A 644 -7.57 -4.30 3.61
C GLU A 644 -6.68 -3.66 2.53
N ALA A 645 -5.44 -4.16 2.42
CA ALA A 645 -4.42 -3.71 1.48
C ALA A 645 -4.15 -2.17 1.48
N ASN A 646 -4.18 -1.54 2.66
CA ASN A 646 -4.06 -0.10 2.94
C ASN A 646 -5.31 0.75 2.63
N SER A 647 -6.47 0.13 2.33
CA SER A 647 -7.72 0.86 2.07
C SER A 647 -8.58 1.13 3.32
N GLU A 648 -8.39 0.38 4.41
CA GLU A 648 -9.08 0.59 5.70
C GLU A 648 -8.08 0.43 6.88
N GLY A 649 -8.49 0.73 8.11
CA GLY A 649 -7.58 0.76 9.28
C GLY A 649 -6.78 2.07 9.41
N GLY A 650 -5.57 1.98 9.97
CA GLY A 650 -4.72 3.14 10.29
C GLY A 650 -3.36 3.17 9.62
N VAL A 651 -2.62 4.28 9.83
CA VAL A 651 -1.35 4.57 9.15
C VAL A 651 -0.20 4.87 10.12
N LEU A 652 -0.30 4.45 11.38
CA LEU A 652 0.72 4.73 12.41
C LEU A 652 2.15 4.33 11.98
N PRO A 653 2.41 3.14 11.39
CA PRO A 653 3.75 2.79 10.92
C PRO A 653 4.27 3.71 9.82
N ALA A 654 3.38 4.25 8.96
CA ALA A 654 3.74 5.17 7.90
C ALA A 654 4.06 6.58 8.42
N ILE A 655 3.32 7.06 9.43
CA ILE A 655 3.65 8.32 10.14
C ILE A 655 5.04 8.18 10.77
N TRP A 656 5.25 7.10 11.54
CA TRP A 656 6.50 6.88 12.27
C TRP A 656 7.70 6.72 11.34
N GLY A 657 7.58 5.92 10.27
CA GLY A 657 8.63 5.76 9.25
C GLY A 657 8.98 7.07 8.54
N THR A 658 7.99 7.90 8.22
CA THR A 658 8.19 9.25 7.64
C THR A 658 8.98 10.16 8.58
N VAL A 659 8.63 10.19 9.87
CA VAL A 659 9.36 10.99 10.87
C VAL A 659 10.77 10.44 11.08
N ALA A 660 10.91 9.13 11.27
CA ALA A 660 12.19 8.47 11.55
C ALA A 660 13.20 8.67 10.40
N MET A 661 12.82 8.38 9.14
CA MET A 661 13.74 8.57 8.01
C MET A 661 14.06 10.06 7.77
N THR A 662 13.12 10.98 8.03
CA THR A 662 13.39 12.43 7.93
C THR A 662 14.42 12.87 8.96
N LEU A 663 14.35 12.37 10.20
CA LEU A 663 15.32 12.66 11.25
C LEU A 663 16.70 12.03 10.97
N ILE A 664 16.75 10.77 10.53
CA ILE A 664 18.00 10.08 10.18
C ILE A 664 18.68 10.76 8.98
N MET A 665 17.90 11.10 7.94
CA MET A 665 18.40 11.86 6.78
C MET A 665 18.95 13.22 7.24
N SER A 666 18.23 13.95 8.08
CA SER A 666 18.67 15.26 8.59
C SER A 666 19.98 15.17 9.35
N LEU A 667 20.15 14.15 10.21
CA LEU A 667 21.38 13.88 10.94
C LEU A 667 22.56 13.57 10.00
N ALA A 668 22.31 12.90 8.88
CA ALA A 668 23.31 12.61 7.84
C ALA A 668 23.64 13.81 6.93
N VAL A 669 22.67 14.67 6.60
CA VAL A 669 22.88 15.82 5.70
C VAL A 669 23.50 17.00 6.43
N VAL A 670 22.91 17.41 7.55
CA VAL A 670 23.14 18.72 8.17
C VAL A 670 24.61 18.97 8.49
N PRO A 671 25.34 18.06 9.19
CA PRO A 671 26.73 18.31 9.53
C PRO A 671 27.60 18.46 8.28
N PHE A 672 27.43 17.57 7.30
CA PHE A 672 28.27 17.52 6.10
C PHE A 672 27.99 18.69 5.15
N GLY A 673 26.71 19.05 4.94
CA GLY A 673 26.32 20.20 4.13
C GLY A 673 26.81 21.52 4.72
N VAL A 674 26.65 21.71 6.04
CA VAL A 674 27.12 22.91 6.74
C VAL A 674 28.66 22.99 6.73
N MET A 675 29.37 21.89 6.98
CA MET A 675 30.83 21.85 6.91
C MET A 675 31.36 22.12 5.49
N ALA A 676 30.75 21.55 4.45
CA ALA A 676 31.14 21.76 3.07
C ALA A 676 30.96 23.23 2.64
N ALA A 677 29.80 23.83 2.93
CA ALA A 677 29.56 25.25 2.68
C ALA A 677 30.52 26.17 3.46
N LEU A 678 30.76 25.87 4.74
CA LEU A 678 31.70 26.62 5.57
C LEU A 678 33.13 26.53 5.02
N TYR A 679 33.56 25.37 4.53
CA TYR A 679 34.84 25.22 3.85
C TYR A 679 34.88 26.01 2.53
N LEU A 680 33.87 25.87 1.66
CA LEU A 680 33.78 26.55 0.36
C LEU A 680 33.74 28.07 0.49
N ARG A 681 33.05 28.60 1.51
CA ARG A 681 32.89 30.04 1.73
C ARG A 681 34.07 30.67 2.45
N GLU A 682 34.54 30.07 3.54
CA GLU A 682 35.56 30.69 4.40
C GLU A 682 36.98 30.24 4.07
N TYR A 683 37.21 28.97 3.73
CA TYR A 683 38.57 28.41 3.61
C TYR A 683 39.07 28.29 2.17
N ALA A 684 38.18 27.95 1.22
CA ALA A 684 38.56 27.77 -0.17
C ALA A 684 38.88 29.11 -0.85
N LYS A 685 39.86 29.10 -1.76
CA LYS A 685 40.21 30.29 -2.57
C LYS A 685 39.45 30.25 -3.90
N PRO A 686 38.93 31.38 -4.41
CA PRO A 686 38.29 31.42 -5.71
C PRO A 686 39.26 30.97 -6.80
N GLY A 687 38.79 30.08 -7.68
CA GLY A 687 39.61 29.44 -8.70
C GLY A 687 38.86 28.30 -9.41
N PRO A 688 39.43 27.71 -10.47
CA PRO A 688 38.73 26.75 -11.34
C PRO A 688 38.24 25.51 -10.60
N PHE A 689 38.98 25.01 -9.62
CA PHE A 689 38.58 23.84 -8.82
C PHE A 689 37.34 24.11 -7.95
N VAL A 690 37.25 25.29 -7.33
CA VAL A 690 36.05 25.69 -6.55
C VAL A 690 34.86 25.95 -7.46
N SER A 691 35.10 26.49 -8.66
CA SER A 691 34.07 26.64 -9.69
C SER A 691 33.54 25.26 -10.13
N LEU A 692 34.43 24.29 -10.37
CA LEU A 692 34.05 22.92 -10.73
C LEU A 692 33.23 22.23 -9.63
N ILE A 693 33.61 22.37 -8.35
CA ILE A 693 32.81 21.85 -7.23
C ILE A 693 31.43 22.49 -7.19
N ARG A 694 31.33 23.82 -7.36
CA ARG A 694 30.04 24.53 -7.40
C ARG A 694 29.16 24.08 -8.57
N ILE A 695 29.74 23.87 -9.75
CA ILE A 695 29.05 23.31 -10.91
C ILE A 695 28.57 21.88 -10.61
N ALA A 696 29.40 21.03 -9.99
CA ALA A 696 29.01 19.67 -9.62
C ALA A 696 27.87 19.63 -8.60
N ILE A 697 27.87 20.51 -7.59
CA ILE A 697 26.78 20.66 -6.62
C ILE A 697 25.47 21.09 -7.30
N ASN A 698 25.54 22.10 -8.18
CA ASN A 698 24.38 22.59 -8.93
C ASN A 698 23.83 21.51 -9.88
N ASN A 699 24.70 20.75 -10.55
CA ASN A 699 24.30 19.64 -11.41
C ASN A 699 23.66 18.51 -10.59
N LEU A 700 24.17 18.19 -9.41
CA LEU A 700 23.60 17.17 -8.52
C LEU A 700 22.19 17.55 -8.06
N ALA A 701 21.91 18.84 -7.83
CA ALA A 701 20.57 19.34 -7.53
C ALA A 701 19.57 19.20 -8.71
N GLY A 702 20.07 19.04 -9.94
CA GLY A 702 19.28 18.84 -11.15
C GLY A 702 19.07 17.38 -11.57
N VAL A 703 19.65 16.41 -10.85
CA VAL A 703 19.47 14.97 -11.15
C VAL A 703 18.06 14.52 -10.72
N PRO A 704 17.29 13.81 -11.57
CA PRO A 704 15.96 13.31 -11.21
C PRO A 704 15.99 12.33 -10.02
N SER A 705 15.05 12.44 -9.08
CA SER A 705 15.13 11.68 -7.81
C SER A 705 15.10 10.16 -7.99
N ILE A 706 14.43 9.64 -9.02
CA ILE A 706 14.46 8.20 -9.37
C ILE A 706 15.89 7.67 -9.63
N VAL A 707 16.80 8.50 -10.17
CA VAL A 707 18.20 8.11 -10.42
C VAL A 707 18.94 7.89 -9.11
N PHE A 708 18.68 8.73 -8.10
CA PHE A 708 19.19 8.49 -6.75
C PHE A 708 18.62 7.21 -6.13
N GLY A 709 17.36 6.88 -6.39
CA GLY A 709 16.76 5.60 -5.95
C GLY A 709 17.46 4.38 -6.52
N VAL A 710 17.68 4.34 -7.84
CA VAL A 710 18.40 3.25 -8.51
C VAL A 710 19.86 3.17 -8.04
N PHE A 711 20.53 4.33 -7.90
CA PHE A 711 21.87 4.40 -7.31
C PHE A 711 21.88 3.85 -5.87
N GLY A 712 20.90 4.22 -5.04
CA GLY A 712 20.81 3.80 -3.64
C GLY A 712 20.64 2.29 -3.51
N LEU A 713 19.78 1.68 -4.32
CA LEU A 713 19.59 0.23 -4.33
C LEU A 713 20.87 -0.50 -4.76
N GLY A 714 21.47 -0.08 -5.89
CA GLY A 714 22.67 -0.71 -6.42
C GLY A 714 23.92 -0.51 -5.55
N PHE A 715 24.11 0.69 -4.99
CA PHE A 715 25.29 1.03 -4.20
C PHE A 715 25.13 0.69 -2.72
N PHE A 716 24.06 1.14 -2.05
CA PHE A 716 23.92 0.94 -0.61
C PHE A 716 23.46 -0.48 -0.25
N CYS A 717 22.49 -1.06 -0.96
CA CYS A 717 22.06 -2.43 -0.66
C CYS A 717 23.01 -3.47 -1.29
N TYR A 718 23.12 -3.51 -2.62
CA TYR A 718 23.78 -4.62 -3.33
C TYR A 718 25.31 -4.57 -3.32
N ILE A 719 25.94 -3.42 -3.06
CA ILE A 719 27.40 -3.32 -2.89
C ILE A 719 27.76 -3.17 -1.41
N VAL A 720 27.41 -2.05 -0.77
CA VAL A 720 27.84 -1.75 0.61
C VAL A 720 27.21 -2.70 1.62
N GLY A 721 25.89 -2.91 1.56
CA GLY A 721 25.15 -3.80 2.45
C GLY A 721 25.55 -5.26 2.29
N ALA A 722 25.62 -5.76 1.05
CA ALA A 722 26.08 -7.11 0.76
C ALA A 722 27.54 -7.34 1.22
N TYR A 723 28.40 -6.33 1.11
CA TYR A 723 29.78 -6.37 1.61
C TYR A 723 29.85 -6.36 3.14
N ILE A 724 29.01 -5.56 3.81
CA ILE A 724 28.90 -5.56 5.28
C ILE A 724 28.39 -6.92 5.78
N ASP A 725 27.45 -7.54 5.06
CA ASP A 725 26.90 -8.86 5.43
C ASP A 725 27.93 -9.98 5.21
N GLY A 726 28.47 -10.12 4.01
CA GLY A 726 29.23 -11.30 3.55
C GLY A 726 30.50 -10.99 2.75
N GLY A 727 31.13 -9.83 3.00
CA GLY A 727 32.42 -9.46 2.44
C GLY A 727 32.42 -9.30 0.90
N PRO A 728 33.61 -9.31 0.26
CA PRO A 728 33.72 -9.12 -1.19
C PRO A 728 32.93 -10.18 -1.97
N ARG A 729 32.94 -11.44 -1.51
CA ARG A 729 32.30 -12.56 -2.22
C ARG A 729 30.79 -12.34 -2.37
N ASN A 730 30.11 -11.98 -1.27
CA ASN A 730 28.67 -11.72 -1.26
C ASN A 730 28.29 -10.46 -2.05
N ALA A 731 29.17 -9.45 -2.10
CA ALA A 731 29.02 -8.26 -2.93
C ALA A 731 29.33 -8.49 -4.44
N GLY A 732 29.53 -9.73 -4.89
CA GLY A 732 29.87 -10.07 -6.28
C GLY A 732 31.32 -9.70 -6.68
N VAL A 733 32.18 -9.39 -5.72
CA VAL A 733 33.55 -8.92 -5.94
C VAL A 733 34.53 -10.06 -5.72
N ALA A 734 35.14 -10.55 -6.80
CA ALA A 734 36.25 -11.51 -6.69
C ALA A 734 37.42 -10.88 -5.88
N PRO A 735 37.80 -11.46 -4.71
CA PRO A 735 38.87 -10.95 -3.87
C PRO A 735 40.25 -11.20 -4.52
N LEU A 736 41.27 -10.47 -4.08
CA LEU A 736 42.64 -10.68 -4.55
C LEU A 736 43.27 -11.90 -3.86
N PRO A 737 44.00 -12.78 -4.58
CA PRO A 737 44.87 -13.77 -3.95
C PRO A 737 45.84 -13.08 -2.99
N SER A 738 46.01 -13.59 -1.78
CA SER A 738 46.65 -12.87 -0.66
C SER A 738 48.04 -12.33 -1.01
N ALA A 739 48.87 -13.08 -1.74
CA ALA A 739 50.17 -12.62 -2.22
C ALA A 739 50.10 -11.34 -3.09
N ARG A 740 49.07 -11.20 -3.94
CA ARG A 740 48.83 -9.99 -4.73
C ARG A 740 48.29 -8.85 -3.86
N TRP A 741 47.48 -9.15 -2.84
CA TRP A 741 46.97 -8.16 -1.89
C TRP A 741 48.09 -7.51 -1.07
N TYR A 742 48.97 -8.31 -0.46
CA TYR A 742 50.15 -7.82 0.26
C TYR A 742 51.12 -7.05 -0.66
N ALA A 743 51.32 -7.49 -1.91
CA ALA A 743 52.14 -6.76 -2.87
C ALA A 743 51.58 -5.37 -3.22
N VAL A 744 50.24 -5.23 -3.36
CA VAL A 744 49.58 -3.93 -3.56
C VAL A 744 49.74 -3.03 -2.34
N LEU A 745 49.53 -3.54 -1.13
CA LEU A 745 49.74 -2.75 0.09
C LEU A 745 51.19 -2.32 0.29
N PHE A 746 52.16 -3.19 -0.01
CA PHE A 746 53.59 -2.85 0.07
C PHE A 746 53.97 -1.76 -0.95
N GLY A 747 53.47 -1.85 -2.19
CA GLY A 747 53.59 -0.79 -3.18
C GLY A 747 52.97 0.53 -2.70
N LEU A 748 51.79 0.48 -2.10
CA LEU A 748 51.11 1.65 -1.53
C LEU A 748 51.93 2.28 -0.38
N ALA A 749 52.51 1.45 0.49
CA ALA A 749 53.35 1.88 1.60
C ALA A 749 54.62 2.62 1.11
N ILE A 750 55.26 2.12 0.04
CA ILE A 750 56.36 2.83 -0.63
C ILE A 750 55.89 4.18 -1.17
N VAL A 751 54.74 4.23 -1.87
CA VAL A 751 54.19 5.47 -2.43
C VAL A 751 53.86 6.49 -1.34
N THR A 752 53.25 6.08 -0.22
CA THR A 752 53.00 6.98 0.92
C THR A 752 54.28 7.41 1.65
N CYS A 753 55.30 6.55 1.72
CA CYS A 753 56.60 6.90 2.30
C CYS A 753 57.32 7.96 1.44
N VAL A 754 57.30 7.80 0.11
CA VAL A 754 57.79 8.82 -0.84
C VAL A 754 57.01 10.12 -0.70
N ALA A 755 55.66 10.07 -0.61
CA ALA A 755 54.83 11.25 -0.39
C ALA A 755 55.18 11.97 0.92
N PHE A 756 55.40 11.22 2.01
CA PHE A 756 55.83 11.75 3.31
C PHE A 756 57.21 12.42 3.24
N ILE A 757 58.20 11.78 2.60
CA ILE A 757 59.55 12.35 2.40
C ILE A 757 59.46 13.63 1.57
N CYS A 758 58.72 13.64 0.45
CA CYS A 758 58.49 14.84 -0.35
C CYS A 758 57.77 15.95 0.44
N THR A 759 56.88 15.60 1.37
CA THR A 759 56.22 16.55 2.27
C THR A 759 57.22 17.18 3.25
N LEU A 760 58.08 16.39 3.89
CA LEU A 760 59.13 16.88 4.79
C LEU A 760 60.15 17.80 4.08
N VAL A 761 60.56 17.44 2.86
CA VAL A 761 61.42 18.28 1.99
C VAL A 761 60.68 19.55 1.54
N GLY A 762 59.36 19.49 1.33
CA GLY A 762 58.53 20.66 1.05
C GLY A 762 58.50 21.65 2.22
N PHE A 763 58.31 21.18 3.46
CA PHE A 763 58.14 22.03 4.64
C PHE A 763 59.45 22.54 5.28
N SER A 764 60.55 21.78 5.22
CA SER A 764 61.79 22.11 5.93
C SER A 764 62.50 23.39 5.45
N GLY A 765 63.04 24.18 6.39
CA GLY A 765 63.88 25.36 6.13
C GLY A 765 63.14 26.70 5.96
N ARG A 766 63.48 27.70 6.78
CA ARG A 766 62.87 29.06 6.79
C ARG A 766 63.57 30.12 5.92
N ARG A 767 64.73 29.83 5.30
CA ARG A 767 65.50 30.78 4.47
C ARG A 767 66.22 30.07 3.31
N SER A 768 65.75 30.23 2.07
CA SER A 768 66.48 29.91 0.82
C SER A 768 65.72 30.41 -0.42
N THR A 769 66.41 30.70 -1.52
CA THR A 769 65.88 31.33 -2.74
C THR A 769 65.10 30.40 -3.68
N ARG A 770 65.14 29.07 -3.52
CA ARG A 770 64.45 28.09 -4.39
C ARG A 770 62.95 27.92 -4.08
N ALA A 771 62.21 29.03 -4.02
CA ALA A 771 60.78 29.03 -3.66
C ALA A 771 59.86 28.30 -4.65
N TYR A 772 60.15 28.37 -5.96
CA TYR A 772 59.34 27.72 -7.01
C TYR A 772 59.39 26.19 -6.91
N TRP A 773 60.60 25.61 -6.89
CA TRP A 773 60.79 24.16 -6.80
C TRP A 773 60.16 23.54 -5.54
N ARG A 774 60.22 24.23 -4.39
CA ARG A 774 59.54 23.76 -3.17
C ARG A 774 58.02 23.74 -3.28
N ARG A 775 57.40 24.69 -4.00
CA ARG A 775 55.96 24.64 -4.31
C ARG A 775 55.64 23.47 -5.24
N ALA A 776 56.45 23.24 -6.27
CA ALA A 776 56.27 22.09 -7.18
C ALA A 776 56.35 20.75 -6.43
N VAL A 777 57.36 20.56 -5.58
CA VAL A 777 57.51 19.34 -4.74
C VAL A 777 56.36 19.20 -3.75
N GLY A 778 55.89 20.29 -3.12
CA GLY A 778 54.73 20.25 -2.20
C GLY A 778 53.41 19.91 -2.89
N VAL A 779 53.17 20.43 -4.11
CA VAL A 779 52.01 20.06 -4.94
C VAL A 779 52.10 18.60 -5.37
N LEU A 780 53.27 18.15 -5.84
CA LEU A 780 53.51 16.76 -6.21
C LEU A 780 53.27 15.80 -5.03
N ALA A 781 53.78 16.13 -3.84
CA ALA A 781 53.52 15.35 -2.62
C ALA A 781 52.02 15.26 -2.31
N GLY A 782 51.27 16.37 -2.45
CA GLY A 782 49.81 16.38 -2.29
C GLY A 782 49.07 15.53 -3.31
N VAL A 783 49.51 15.52 -4.56
CA VAL A 783 48.96 14.64 -5.61
C VAL A 783 49.26 13.17 -5.32
N ILE A 784 50.49 12.84 -4.91
CA ILE A 784 50.86 11.46 -4.56
C ILE A 784 50.06 10.98 -3.33
N TRP A 785 49.87 11.83 -2.31
CA TRP A 785 48.98 11.52 -1.18
C TRP A 785 47.54 11.25 -1.63
N PHE A 786 46.96 12.13 -2.46
CA PHE A 786 45.60 11.94 -2.98
C PHE A 786 45.45 10.64 -3.77
N VAL A 787 46.39 10.33 -4.66
CA VAL A 787 46.40 9.08 -5.44
C VAL A 787 46.60 7.86 -4.54
N ALA A 788 47.46 7.92 -3.53
CA ALA A 788 47.65 6.83 -2.58
C ALA A 788 46.39 6.58 -1.73
N THR A 789 45.72 7.63 -1.26
CA THR A 789 44.44 7.50 -0.54
C THR A 789 43.34 6.94 -1.45
N ALA A 790 43.30 7.32 -2.73
CA ALA A 790 42.35 6.73 -3.69
C ALA A 790 42.64 5.24 -3.97
N LEU A 791 43.91 4.86 -4.09
CA LEU A 791 44.32 3.47 -4.35
C LEU A 791 44.19 2.55 -3.12
N LEU A 792 44.19 3.09 -1.90
CA LEU A 792 43.94 2.34 -0.66
C LEU A 792 42.61 1.55 -0.73
N PHE A 793 41.57 2.17 -1.29
CA PHE A 793 40.24 1.55 -1.43
C PHE A 793 40.25 0.28 -2.27
N TYR A 794 41.14 0.15 -3.26
CA TYR A 794 41.20 -1.05 -4.12
C TYR A 794 41.64 -2.30 -3.35
N ALA A 795 42.65 -2.17 -2.48
CA ALA A 795 43.07 -3.26 -1.61
C ALA A 795 42.00 -3.55 -0.54
N ALA A 796 41.42 -2.52 0.07
CA ALA A 796 40.36 -2.69 1.07
C ALA A 796 39.15 -3.47 0.50
N PHE A 797 38.61 -3.03 -0.64
CA PHE A 797 37.40 -3.60 -1.27
C PHE A 797 37.63 -5.00 -1.89
N LYS A 798 38.88 -5.41 -2.11
CA LYS A 798 39.24 -6.75 -2.60
C LYS A 798 40.07 -7.57 -1.60
N THR A 799 39.91 -7.30 -0.31
CA THR A 799 40.60 -8.05 0.74
C THR A 799 40.20 -9.53 0.76
N PRO A 800 41.15 -10.48 0.86
CA PRO A 800 40.84 -11.89 1.13
C PRO A 800 40.73 -12.20 2.64
N HIS A 801 40.65 -11.16 3.48
CA HIS A 801 40.75 -11.26 4.95
C HIS A 801 39.57 -10.57 5.67
N PHE A 802 38.42 -10.44 5.00
CA PHE A 802 37.16 -9.98 5.61
C PHE A 802 36.00 -10.64 4.89
N ASP A 803 35.38 -11.61 5.55
CA ASP A 803 34.27 -12.37 4.98
C ASP A 803 32.89 -11.81 5.39
N GLY A 804 32.83 -10.78 6.24
CA GLY A 804 31.61 -10.04 6.61
C GLY A 804 31.49 -9.76 8.11
N PHE A 805 30.48 -8.97 8.51
CA PHE A 805 30.07 -8.78 9.92
C PHE A 805 28.79 -9.57 10.28
N TYR A 806 28.03 -10.02 9.28
CA TYR A 806 26.74 -10.71 9.46
C TYR A 806 26.65 -11.98 8.61
N THR A 807 27.79 -12.64 8.39
CA THR A 807 27.89 -13.95 7.71
C THR A 807 27.00 -14.99 8.36
N ALA A 808 26.88 -14.93 9.69
CA ALA A 808 26.00 -15.79 10.47
C ALA A 808 24.51 -15.65 10.08
N ASN A 809 24.08 -14.50 9.55
CA ASN A 809 22.68 -14.24 9.20
C ASN A 809 22.32 -14.74 7.77
N LEU A 810 23.32 -15.03 6.93
CA LEU A 810 23.10 -15.46 5.54
C LEU A 810 22.54 -16.90 5.50
N PRO A 811 21.51 -17.17 4.66
CA PRO A 811 21.18 -16.45 3.43
C PRO A 811 20.21 -15.26 3.55
N ASN A 812 19.69 -14.92 4.74
CA ASN A 812 18.83 -13.76 4.91
C ASN A 812 19.67 -12.48 5.08
N PRO A 813 19.76 -11.58 4.07
CA PRO A 813 20.59 -10.39 4.18
C PRO A 813 20.11 -9.49 5.33
N TYR A 814 21.07 -9.00 6.11
CA TYR A 814 20.81 -8.08 7.21
C TYR A 814 20.87 -6.64 6.71
N TRP A 815 21.97 -6.24 6.06
CA TRP A 815 22.14 -4.96 5.39
C TRP A 815 22.05 -5.02 3.86
N GLY A 816 22.20 -6.19 3.22
CA GLY A 816 22.13 -6.38 1.76
C GLY A 816 20.74 -6.15 1.12
N LYS A 817 19.75 -5.75 1.93
CA LYS A 817 18.36 -5.46 1.54
C LYS A 817 18.02 -3.98 1.69
N GLY A 818 16.83 -3.57 1.25
CA GLY A 818 16.30 -2.24 1.51
C GLY A 818 16.08 -1.99 3.01
N GLY A 819 16.29 -0.76 3.45
CA GLY A 819 16.16 -0.38 4.87
C GLY A 819 16.23 1.12 5.13
N VAL A 820 15.78 1.56 6.30
CA VAL A 820 15.60 2.98 6.64
C VAL A 820 16.89 3.80 6.54
N VAL A 821 18.05 3.24 6.91
CA VAL A 821 19.34 3.95 6.83
C VAL A 821 19.78 4.15 5.38
N TRP A 822 19.64 3.13 4.51
CA TRP A 822 19.98 3.25 3.09
C TRP A 822 19.07 4.25 2.37
N ALA A 823 17.77 4.24 2.70
CA ALA A 823 16.81 5.20 2.17
C ALA A 823 17.12 6.63 2.63
N ALA A 824 17.43 6.81 3.92
CA ALA A 824 17.83 8.09 4.49
C ALA A 824 19.16 8.62 3.90
N LEU A 825 20.16 7.76 3.68
CA LEU A 825 21.44 8.13 3.05
C LEU A 825 21.28 8.47 1.56
N THR A 826 20.35 7.80 0.87
CA THR A 826 20.00 8.10 -0.53
C THR A 826 19.37 9.48 -0.66
N LEU A 827 18.37 9.79 0.18
CA LEU A 827 17.80 11.14 0.25
C LEU A 827 18.79 12.17 0.78
N ALA A 828 19.74 11.77 1.62
CA ALA A 828 20.77 12.68 2.12
C ALA A 828 21.68 13.15 0.97
N LEU A 829 22.13 12.25 0.10
CA LEU A 829 22.93 12.60 -1.08
C LEU A 829 22.18 13.56 -2.03
N MET A 830 20.87 13.34 -2.21
CA MET A 830 20.01 14.17 -3.06
C MET A 830 19.70 15.56 -2.46
N THR A 831 19.55 15.67 -1.14
CA THR A 831 19.23 16.93 -0.45
C THR A 831 20.47 17.75 -0.05
N LEU A 832 21.65 17.13 -0.03
CA LEU A 832 22.93 17.78 0.31
C LEU A 832 23.21 19.09 -0.47
N PRO A 833 22.98 19.21 -1.79
CA PRO A 833 23.14 20.48 -2.50
C PRO A 833 22.32 21.64 -1.93
N VAL A 834 21.08 21.37 -1.51
CA VAL A 834 20.16 22.39 -0.96
C VAL A 834 20.72 22.97 0.34
N VAL A 835 21.24 22.11 1.22
CA VAL A 835 21.87 22.55 2.48
C VAL A 835 23.17 23.28 2.23
N ILE A 836 24.00 22.84 1.26
CA ILE A 836 25.26 23.54 0.95
C ILE A 836 24.99 24.96 0.45
N VAL A 837 24.14 25.13 -0.57
CA VAL A 837 23.87 26.45 -1.17
C VAL A 837 23.25 27.40 -0.14
N ALA A 838 22.19 26.97 0.56
CA ALA A 838 21.53 27.81 1.56
C ALA A 838 22.42 28.15 2.78
N THR A 839 23.37 27.27 3.15
CA THR A 839 24.36 27.59 4.19
C THR A 839 25.41 28.57 3.66
N GLU A 840 25.88 28.43 2.42
CA GLU A 840 26.84 29.36 1.83
C GLU A 840 26.24 30.77 1.68
N ASP A 841 25.01 30.90 1.23
CA ASP A 841 24.30 32.18 1.16
C ASP A 841 24.14 32.83 2.54
N ALA A 842 23.80 32.03 3.57
CA ALA A 842 23.71 32.50 4.95
C ALA A 842 25.06 32.99 5.52
N LEU A 843 26.16 32.30 5.20
CA LEU A 843 27.52 32.73 5.55
C LEU A 843 27.98 33.94 4.73
N ALA A 844 27.50 34.08 3.49
CA ALA A 844 27.79 35.21 2.60
C ALA A 844 27.08 36.50 3.01
N ALA A 845 25.89 36.40 3.61
CA ALA A 845 25.11 37.52 4.13
C ALA A 845 25.78 38.23 5.34
N VAL A 846 26.71 37.56 6.04
CA VAL A 846 27.49 38.18 7.13
C VAL A 846 28.47 39.23 6.53
N PRO A 847 28.45 40.51 6.96
CA PRO A 847 29.38 41.54 6.49
C PRO A 847 30.87 41.21 6.73
N ASN A 848 31.73 41.63 5.80
CA ASN A 848 33.18 41.46 5.94
C ASN A 848 33.79 42.32 7.07
N SER A 849 33.21 43.50 7.35
CA SER A 849 33.64 44.38 8.45
C SER A 849 33.63 43.69 9.81
N MET A 850 32.69 42.77 10.07
CA MET A 850 32.67 41.98 11.31
C MET A 850 33.79 40.93 11.36
N ARG A 851 34.19 40.35 10.22
CA ARG A 851 35.36 39.46 10.14
C ARG A 851 36.65 40.26 10.38
N GLU A 852 36.78 41.39 9.70
CA GLU A 852 37.95 42.28 9.76
C GLU A 852 38.14 42.89 11.16
N GLY A 853 37.06 43.33 11.82
CA GLY A 853 37.09 43.78 13.21
C GLY A 853 37.53 42.67 14.17
N SER A 854 37.06 41.44 13.98
CA SER A 854 37.51 40.28 14.76
C SER A 854 39.01 40.00 14.61
N TYR A 855 39.53 40.08 13.38
CA TYR A 855 40.96 39.95 13.10
C TYR A 855 41.76 41.13 13.69
N GLY A 856 41.20 42.35 13.69
CA GLY A 856 41.78 43.52 14.37
C GLY A 856 41.91 43.33 15.89
N CYS A 857 40.93 42.66 16.51
CA CYS A 857 41.00 42.22 17.92
C CYS A 857 41.91 40.99 18.15
N GLY A 858 42.70 40.58 17.16
CA GLY A 858 43.64 39.45 17.26
C GLY A 858 43.00 38.06 17.27
N ALA A 859 41.69 37.95 16.98
CA ALA A 859 41.02 36.66 16.96
C ALA A 859 41.47 35.79 15.77
N SER A 860 41.64 34.49 15.99
CA SER A 860 41.97 33.55 14.91
C SER A 860 40.79 33.36 13.96
N LYS A 861 41.05 32.82 12.75
CA LYS A 861 40.00 32.51 11.77
C LYS A 861 38.93 31.58 12.33
N TRP A 862 39.33 30.55 13.08
CA TRP A 862 38.37 29.63 13.71
C TRP A 862 37.59 30.29 14.87
N GLN A 863 38.22 31.17 15.65
CA GLN A 863 37.52 31.94 16.68
C GLN A 863 36.48 32.89 16.07
N THR A 864 36.85 33.58 14.99
CA THR A 864 35.97 34.48 14.23
C THR A 864 34.78 33.73 13.63
N ILE A 865 35.03 32.57 13.03
CA ILE A 865 33.97 31.70 12.49
C ILE A 865 33.04 31.22 13.63
N ARG A 866 33.59 30.65 14.71
CA ARG A 866 32.80 30.06 15.79
C ARG A 866 32.02 31.09 16.62
N ARG A 867 32.56 32.31 16.80
CA ARG A 867 31.97 33.33 17.69
C ARG A 867 31.14 34.39 16.97
N ILE A 868 31.37 34.65 15.68
CA ILE A 868 30.72 35.73 14.93
C ILE A 868 30.02 35.16 13.70
N VAL A 869 30.78 34.63 12.72
CA VAL A 869 30.21 34.28 11.41
C VAL A 869 29.13 33.20 11.53
N LEU A 870 29.40 32.12 12.25
CA LEU A 870 28.43 31.03 12.42
C LEU A 870 27.19 31.48 13.21
N PRO A 871 27.27 32.10 14.41
CA PRO A 871 26.10 32.63 15.11
C PRO A 871 25.22 33.60 14.28
N HIS A 872 25.80 34.55 13.54
CA HIS A 872 25.01 35.44 12.69
C HIS A 872 24.42 34.73 11.46
N ALA A 873 25.09 33.69 10.92
CA ALA A 873 24.56 32.88 9.83
C ALA A 873 23.51 31.84 10.27
N MET A 874 23.50 31.40 11.55
CA MET A 874 22.61 30.33 12.04
C MET A 874 21.14 30.47 11.61
N PRO A 875 20.48 31.65 11.64
CA PRO A 875 19.09 31.77 11.19
C PRO A 875 18.89 31.45 9.70
N GLY A 876 19.86 31.79 8.85
CA GLY A 876 19.86 31.45 7.42
C GLY A 876 20.14 29.95 7.22
N ILE A 877 21.17 29.41 7.89
CA ILE A 877 21.51 27.99 7.87
C ILE A 877 20.30 27.14 8.27
N MET A 878 19.62 27.47 9.37
CA MET A 878 18.38 26.81 9.80
C MET A 878 17.28 26.85 8.75
N THR A 879 17.21 27.90 7.93
CA THR A 879 16.23 27.99 6.84
C THR A 879 16.56 26.99 5.72
N GLY A 880 17.83 26.80 5.39
CA GLY A 880 18.29 25.75 4.48
C GLY A 880 18.05 24.34 5.01
N MET A 881 18.29 24.11 6.32
CA MET A 881 18.01 22.82 6.96
C MET A 881 16.51 22.48 6.93
N ILE A 882 15.64 23.46 7.23
CA ILE A 882 14.18 23.30 7.17
C ILE A 882 13.72 22.96 5.74
N LEU A 883 14.26 23.62 4.73
CA LEU A 883 13.93 23.34 3.33
C LEU A 883 14.35 21.91 2.91
N ALA A 884 15.51 21.45 3.37
CA ALA A 884 15.98 20.08 3.12
C ALA A 884 15.14 19.02 3.86
N MET A 885 14.73 19.29 5.12
CA MET A 885 13.79 18.44 5.87
C MET A 885 12.45 18.32 5.15
N ALA A 886 11.87 19.45 4.74
CA ALA A 886 10.59 19.49 4.02
C ALA A 886 10.65 18.74 2.68
N ARG A 887 11.78 18.84 1.96
CA ARG A 887 11.99 18.06 0.74
C ARG A 887 12.14 16.56 1.04
N GLY A 888 12.94 16.19 2.03
CA GLY A 888 13.17 14.79 2.41
C GLY A 888 11.87 14.05 2.72
N ALA A 889 11.04 14.62 3.60
CA ALA A 889 9.74 14.06 3.98
C ALA A 889 8.71 13.96 2.83
N GLY A 890 8.90 14.71 1.74
CA GLY A 890 8.01 14.74 0.58
C GLY A 890 8.45 13.86 -0.60
N GLU A 891 9.65 13.28 -0.57
CA GLU A 891 10.21 12.52 -1.70
C GLU A 891 9.89 11.02 -1.58
N VAL A 892 9.44 10.41 -2.68
CA VAL A 892 8.88 9.05 -2.68
C VAL A 892 9.61 8.10 -3.62
N ALA A 893 9.92 8.54 -4.85
CA ALA A 893 10.58 7.72 -5.87
C ALA A 893 11.92 7.09 -5.41
N PRO A 894 12.78 7.75 -4.62
CA PRO A 894 13.99 7.10 -4.08
C PRO A 894 13.65 6.03 -3.03
N LEU A 895 12.64 6.28 -2.20
CA LEU A 895 12.28 5.40 -1.09
C LEU A 895 11.73 4.06 -1.56
N MET A 896 10.91 4.09 -2.62
CA MET A 896 10.29 2.92 -3.27
C MET A 896 11.29 1.85 -3.71
N LEU A 897 12.54 2.25 -4.00
CA LEU A 897 13.59 1.33 -4.45
C LEU A 897 14.52 0.89 -3.30
N VAL A 898 14.61 1.66 -2.21
CA VAL A 898 15.70 1.53 -1.22
C VAL A 898 15.21 1.13 0.18
N GLY A 899 13.91 1.12 0.47
CA GLY A 899 13.42 0.57 1.74
C GLY A 899 11.96 0.83 2.13
N ALA A 900 11.21 1.62 1.37
CA ALA A 900 9.76 1.77 1.61
C ALA A 900 9.00 0.55 1.08
N VAL A 901 8.10 -0.02 1.89
CA VAL A 901 7.30 -1.22 1.57
C VAL A 901 5.82 -1.02 1.89
N LYS A 902 4.95 -1.85 1.27
CA LYS A 902 3.48 -1.72 1.38
C LYS A 902 2.97 -1.96 2.81
N LEU A 903 3.62 -2.86 3.54
CA LEU A 903 3.30 -3.21 4.91
C LEU A 903 4.61 -3.49 5.66
N ALA A 904 4.85 -2.78 6.76
CA ALA A 904 5.92 -3.06 7.72
C ALA A 904 5.35 -2.93 9.14
N PRO A 905 4.97 -4.05 9.79
CA PRO A 905 4.44 -4.01 11.16
C PRO A 905 5.55 -3.78 12.20
N GLU A 906 6.80 -4.13 11.87
CA GLU A 906 7.96 -3.79 12.69
C GLU A 906 8.37 -2.32 12.45
N LEU A 907 8.43 -1.54 13.53
CA LEU A 907 8.86 -0.14 13.47
C LEU A 907 10.39 -0.04 13.38
N PRO A 908 10.96 0.96 12.68
CA PRO A 908 12.42 1.19 12.67
C PRO A 908 12.99 1.65 14.01
N ILE A 909 12.13 2.05 14.96
CA ILE A 909 12.48 2.35 16.35
C ILE A 909 11.45 1.65 17.24
N ASP A 910 11.90 0.82 18.18
CA ASP A 910 11.05 0.07 19.12
C ASP A 910 11.72 -0.09 20.51
N THR A 911 11.18 -0.96 21.36
CA THR A 911 11.67 -1.24 22.71
C THR A 911 12.76 -2.33 22.79
N ALA A 912 13.14 -2.97 21.68
CA ALA A 912 14.17 -4.00 21.65
C ALA A 912 15.54 -3.37 21.33
N PHE A 913 16.54 -3.59 22.20
CA PHE A 913 17.91 -3.14 21.97
C PHE A 913 18.44 -3.62 20.60
N PRO A 914 19.07 -2.78 19.75
CA PRO A 914 19.64 -1.45 20.03
C PRO A 914 18.66 -0.26 19.95
N PHE A 915 17.34 -0.50 19.99
CA PHE A 915 16.23 0.44 19.90
C PHE A 915 16.06 1.14 18.54
N LEU A 916 17.14 1.29 17.75
CA LEU A 916 17.14 1.83 16.39
C LEU A 916 17.58 0.74 15.41
N HIS A 917 16.63 0.21 14.64
CA HIS A 917 16.82 -0.90 13.71
C HIS A 917 17.00 -0.37 12.29
N GLY A 918 18.17 0.21 12.04
CA GLY A 918 18.49 0.93 10.79
C GLY A 918 18.40 0.12 9.50
N ASN A 919 18.38 -1.21 9.62
CA ASN A 919 18.31 -2.19 8.55
C ASN A 919 16.88 -2.64 8.19
N ARG A 920 15.85 -2.24 8.96
CA ARG A 920 14.45 -2.58 8.67
C ARG A 920 13.91 -1.77 7.50
N SER A 921 13.14 -2.43 6.63
CA SER A 921 12.17 -1.78 5.73
C SER A 921 11.10 -1.05 6.54
N PHE A 922 10.45 -0.06 5.95
CA PHE A 922 9.51 0.82 6.65
C PHE A 922 8.34 1.26 5.77
N MET A 923 7.25 1.73 6.37
CA MET A 923 6.18 2.41 5.64
C MET A 923 6.45 3.92 5.58
N HIS A 924 6.05 4.57 4.49
CA HIS A 924 6.19 6.02 4.30
C HIS A 924 4.87 6.61 3.82
N LEU A 925 4.42 7.74 4.36
CA LEU A 925 3.13 8.35 4.01
C LEU A 925 3.03 8.69 2.52
N GLY A 926 4.11 9.21 1.93
CA GLY A 926 4.16 9.47 0.49
C GLY A 926 4.10 8.20 -0.37
N PHE A 927 4.58 7.06 0.15
CA PHE A 927 4.45 5.77 -0.54
C PHE A 927 3.05 5.18 -0.36
N HIS A 928 2.45 5.32 0.82
CA HIS A 928 1.05 4.94 1.09
C HIS A 928 0.08 5.66 0.16
N ILE A 929 0.29 6.95 -0.11
CA ILE A 929 -0.49 7.73 -1.10
C ILE A 929 -0.39 7.11 -2.50
N PHE A 930 0.81 6.67 -2.92
CA PHE A 930 1.02 6.02 -4.22
C PHE A 930 0.39 4.62 -4.28
N ASP A 931 0.62 3.80 -3.28
CA ASP A 931 0.10 2.43 -3.18
C ASP A 931 -1.44 2.41 -3.17
N VAL A 932 -2.08 3.20 -2.31
CA VAL A 932 -3.53 3.31 -2.25
C VAL A 932 -4.09 3.94 -3.54
N GLY A 933 -3.41 4.93 -4.12
CA GLY A 933 -3.86 5.63 -5.32
C GLY A 933 -3.72 4.86 -6.65
N PHE A 934 -2.75 3.95 -6.75
CA PHE A 934 -2.40 3.28 -8.03
C PHE A 934 -2.35 1.74 -7.97
N GLN A 935 -2.28 1.12 -6.77
CA GLN A 935 -2.19 -0.35 -6.62
C GLN A 935 -3.40 -0.97 -5.91
N SER A 936 -4.36 -0.17 -5.41
CA SER A 936 -5.61 -0.71 -4.87
C SER A 936 -6.51 -1.25 -5.98
N GLN A 937 -6.99 -2.48 -5.81
CA GLN A 937 -7.98 -3.10 -6.70
C GLN A 937 -9.31 -2.34 -6.74
N ASN A 938 -9.65 -1.62 -5.65
CA ASN A 938 -10.91 -0.89 -5.51
C ASN A 938 -10.67 0.63 -5.46
N SER A 939 -10.50 1.24 -6.64
CA SER A 939 -10.16 2.67 -6.74
C SER A 939 -11.21 3.61 -6.14
N GLU A 940 -12.50 3.27 -6.17
CA GLU A 940 -13.56 4.13 -5.59
C GLU A 940 -13.55 4.09 -4.05
N ALA A 941 -13.23 2.95 -3.43
CA ALA A 941 -12.99 2.90 -1.98
C ALA A 941 -11.68 3.58 -1.57
N ALA A 942 -10.66 3.54 -2.43
CA ALA A 942 -9.33 4.08 -2.14
C ALA A 942 -9.24 5.62 -2.23
N LYS A 943 -9.96 6.26 -3.17
CA LYS A 943 -9.88 7.72 -3.42
C LYS A 943 -9.99 8.59 -2.15
N PRO A 944 -10.94 8.38 -1.21
CA PRO A 944 -11.02 9.18 0.01
C PRO A 944 -9.74 9.07 0.87
N MET A 945 -9.19 7.87 1.01
CA MET A 945 -7.98 7.60 1.79
C MET A 945 -6.72 8.25 1.18
N VAL A 946 -6.66 8.41 -0.15
CA VAL A 946 -5.61 9.21 -0.82
C VAL A 946 -5.65 10.66 -0.33
N TYR A 947 -6.84 11.30 -0.30
CA TYR A 947 -6.97 12.68 0.18
C TYR A 947 -6.69 12.80 1.68
N THR A 948 -7.17 11.88 2.51
CA THR A 948 -6.90 11.86 3.96
C THR A 948 -5.40 11.70 4.26
N THR A 949 -4.72 10.76 3.58
CA THR A 949 -3.28 10.55 3.77
C THR A 949 -2.48 11.75 3.25
N THR A 950 -2.91 12.39 2.17
CA THR A 950 -2.29 13.62 1.64
C THR A 950 -2.45 14.79 2.61
N LEU A 951 -3.65 14.98 3.19
CA LEU A 951 -3.92 15.97 4.22
C LEU A 951 -3.03 15.74 5.46
N LEU A 952 -2.92 14.49 5.90
CA LEU A 952 -2.04 14.09 7.01
C LEU A 952 -0.56 14.35 6.72
N LEU A 953 -0.06 14.01 5.53
CA LEU A 953 1.32 14.28 5.12
C LEU A 953 1.61 15.80 5.10
N ILE A 954 0.70 16.59 4.54
CA ILE A 954 0.83 18.06 4.54
C ILE A 954 0.78 18.61 5.96
N ALA A 955 -0.12 18.12 6.83
CA ALA A 955 -0.19 18.53 8.23
C ALA A 955 1.07 18.15 9.01
N LEU A 956 1.63 16.95 8.78
CA LEU A 956 2.87 16.48 9.40
C LEU A 956 4.08 17.33 8.98
N ILE A 957 4.28 17.55 7.68
CA ILE A 957 5.35 18.40 7.15
C ILE A 957 5.19 19.83 7.65
N THR A 958 3.96 20.36 7.67
CA THR A 958 3.67 21.71 8.21
C THR A 958 3.99 21.79 9.70
N SER A 959 3.63 20.78 10.50
CA SER A 959 3.93 20.71 11.94
C SER A 959 5.44 20.69 12.19
N LEU A 960 6.20 19.84 11.48
CA LEU A 960 7.66 19.76 11.56
C LEU A 960 8.31 21.10 11.16
N ASN A 961 7.85 21.73 10.09
CA ASN A 961 8.36 23.02 9.62
C ASN A 961 8.03 24.16 10.61
N LEU A 962 6.81 24.20 11.16
CA LEU A 962 6.41 25.19 12.17
C LEU A 962 7.21 25.01 13.47
N MET A 963 7.42 23.78 13.93
CA MET A 963 8.27 23.46 15.08
C MET A 963 9.71 23.95 14.87
N ALA A 964 10.28 23.72 13.68
CA ALA A 964 11.64 24.16 13.35
C ALA A 964 11.74 25.69 13.16
N VAL A 965 10.70 26.35 12.62
CA VAL A 965 10.61 27.82 12.54
C VAL A 965 10.46 28.44 13.93
N TRP A 966 9.69 27.82 14.82
CA TRP A 966 9.57 28.22 16.22
C TRP A 966 10.90 28.07 16.97
N LEU A 967 11.60 26.94 16.80
CA LEU A 967 12.93 26.71 17.34
C LEU A 967 13.94 27.75 16.84
N ARG A 968 13.92 28.06 15.53
CA ARG A 968 14.72 29.15 14.92
C ARG A 968 14.41 30.51 15.54
N ALA A 969 13.14 30.81 15.81
CA ALA A 969 12.73 32.06 16.45
C ALA A 969 13.19 32.15 17.91
N HIS A 970 13.12 31.06 18.67
CA HIS A 970 13.63 30.99 20.05
C HIS A 970 15.15 31.13 20.11
N LEU A 971 15.88 30.44 19.21
CA LEU A 971 17.34 30.56 19.09
C LEU A 971 17.74 31.98 18.67
N ARG A 972 17.04 32.61 17.71
CA ARG A 972 17.30 34.00 17.32
C ARG A 972 17.22 34.96 18.51
N LYS A 973 16.23 34.80 19.40
CA LYS A 973 16.13 35.62 20.63
C LYS A 973 17.35 35.45 21.56
N ARG A 974 17.90 34.23 21.67
CA ARG A 974 19.10 33.98 22.49
C ARG A 974 20.37 34.56 21.87
N PHE A 975 20.53 34.54 20.55
CA PHE A 975 21.72 35.08 19.89
C PHE A 975 21.67 36.61 19.72
N ALA A 976 20.49 37.21 19.49
CA ALA A 976 20.32 38.67 19.47
C ALA A 976 20.55 39.32 20.85
N ALA A 977 20.35 38.57 21.95
CA ALA A 977 20.72 39.03 23.29
C ALA A 977 22.24 39.13 23.52
N GLY A 978 23.07 38.76 22.53
CA GLY A 978 24.52 38.95 22.53
C GLY A 978 25.00 40.12 21.66
N GLU A 979 24.12 41.04 21.26
CA GLU A 979 24.47 42.25 20.48
C GLU A 979 24.93 43.44 21.38
N PHE A 980 25.61 43.14 22.49
CA PHE A 980 26.23 44.09 23.43
C PHE A 980 27.65 43.64 23.82
#